data_AF-A0A7L1G282-F1
#
_entry.id   AF-A0A7L1G282-F1
#
_cell.length_a   1.000
_cell.length_b   1.000
_cell.length_c   1.000
_cell.angle_alpha   90.00
_cell.angle_beta   90.00
_cell.angle_gamma   90.00
#
_symmetry.space_group_name_H-M   'P 1'
#
loop_
_entity.id
_entity.type
_entity.pdbx_description
1 polymer ?
#
loop_
_entity_poly.entity_id
_entity_poly.type
_entity_poly.pdbx_seq_one_letter_code
_entity_poly.pdbx_strand_id
1 'polypeptide(L)'
;ESVVFLHVLIHSGDNVLFEGRKKVLVKPQKNAILVETDKGIYKPGETVKFRIVNFDEDLKVIKKEDPEHNRIAEWRNVKSRHGIVDLSFPLASEALLGEYTITVHQHMAQKTFSVDEYVLQKFEIAIEHPPFITTVDEEFQLKVCGKYTYGKPVQGKVDITFITLSQFLAVKTETLELEKTDSYIAVVGEMVEDGTGTGDSIKCFLPCRQILWVFLQQLNVFQKTSLMLQHFKWSQKLLCSPKIDSNLLYPSLFSLLWGMMEVAQQNWQLISVSSVSTANSWFCPLKGTYNLSKGDEQGSSESHTDVGESFHWLKPFYSESNSFLEIKAKNDVMPCDQEQEVQVDYILDRNKLSSKADHIDFYYLVNLQGSFSLTLTIGNDFLPDIRLLLYAVFLDGEVVADVEQFEVEKCFKHKVALDFSHKEEVPGSEVSLDLKAAPGSLCSVQAVDKSVLLKKNNTLTADTVNTFNILNSLSFLIDLLSSLFFQKLRMKLLTNTRIKKPVSCMRRDMEKKVLSGTASRVAKKKPKPRTLFPETWIWDLVSVGDDGQVSLQVAVPDTITEWNANAFCVADTGFGFSPLTTLRVFQPFFVDLSLPYSVIQGETFSLKATVFNYLKDCIQVHTTLTEIPELKVEPCPGCQFISCLCANEAKTFVWNVTATRLGEAEQGDVIATTPLQGERDTVIKPLLIKPGGDLQEKTQNAFLCAADNTVTEEFSLTLPADVLEGSGRATFSMIGDIMGPALQNLDRLLEMPFGCGEQNMVQFAPNIFILQYLNKTKQLDAEIEAKALKFLRKGYQRQLLYKHDDGSYSAFGKADNQSNTWLTAFVARSFGQASSHIYINKDHVQSALLWLQKHQLPTGCFQSVGKLFNNDLKGGVDDTISLTAYITATLVELHLENNDTMLDNALHCLKNVILDKTNLYVKALMAYVFTLTKDTEMRQQLLDMLEKETGRLLLLLASHSSDERSSSIIETVAYILLAHVSKPDLSVNEASVSKLVHWLSGQRNAFGGFASTQDTVVSLQALAQYAALIPQEMRDVRVTVKGKEASPLEFHVHKNNKLVLHQASLLEVPGMYTVQATGSGCVYVQVSISKQGTKLSEVFALDVATVPRECDGVRKQLDIHVSVSYVGDRETSNMALVEVEMLSGFIPVKSSVQVLEEIPLVKKTEIKPDEIIIYLEELGGTTLKFNISVEQDAEVQNLKTATVHVYDYYKPGE
;
A
#
# COMPACT_ATOMS: atom_id res chain seq x y z
N GLU A 1 -35.73 9.03 1.99
CA GLU A 1 -36.60 8.69 3.15
C GLU A 1 -37.96 9.33 2.92
N SER A 2 -39.05 8.79 3.48
CA SER A 2 -40.40 9.35 3.33
C SER A 2 -41.19 9.29 4.64
N VAL A 3 -42.07 10.27 4.87
CA VAL A 3 -42.96 10.29 6.04
C VAL A 3 -44.34 9.80 5.63
N VAL A 4 -44.76 8.67 6.19
CA VAL A 4 -46.03 7.99 5.87
C VAL A 4 -46.93 8.03 7.11
N PHE A 5 -48.26 8.01 6.92
CA PHE A 5 -49.20 7.84 8.02
C PHE A 5 -49.58 6.37 8.16
N LEU A 6 -49.22 5.75 9.29
CA LEU A 6 -49.81 4.49 9.72
C LEU A 6 -51.21 4.79 10.28
N HIS A 7 -52.22 4.13 9.72
CA HIS A 7 -53.62 4.21 10.15
C HIS A 7 -54.05 2.83 10.63
N VAL A 8 -54.60 2.76 11.84
CA VAL A 8 -55.05 1.52 12.49
C VAL A 8 -56.52 1.68 12.86
N LEU A 9 -57.32 0.72 12.41
CA LEU A 9 -58.74 0.57 12.73
C LEU A 9 -58.94 -0.78 13.41
N ILE A 10 -59.62 -0.79 14.56
CA ILE A 10 -60.04 -2.02 15.24
C ILE A 10 -61.56 -2.09 15.15
N HIS A 11 -62.09 -3.19 14.63
CA HIS A 11 -63.51 -3.41 14.41
C HIS A 11 -64.06 -4.51 15.33
N SER A 12 -65.37 -4.47 15.58
CA SER A 12 -66.15 -5.58 16.16
C SER A 12 -67.49 -5.67 15.43
N GLY A 13 -67.59 -6.63 14.52
CA GLY A 13 -68.59 -6.56 13.43
C GLY A 13 -68.34 -5.31 12.57
N ASP A 14 -69.41 -4.68 12.10
CA ASP A 14 -69.32 -3.47 11.25
C ASP A 14 -68.87 -2.22 12.03
N ASN A 15 -68.87 -2.24 13.36
CA ASN A 15 -68.54 -1.09 14.20
C ASN A 15 -67.03 -0.93 14.42
N VAL A 16 -66.50 0.28 14.19
CA VAL A 16 -65.15 0.67 14.60
C VAL A 16 -65.12 0.92 16.11
N LEU A 17 -64.32 0.14 16.84
CA LEU A 17 -64.07 0.31 18.28
C LEU A 17 -62.92 1.28 18.58
N PHE A 18 -61.94 1.39 17.68
CA PHE A 18 -60.80 2.28 17.82
C PHE A 18 -60.28 2.72 16.45
N GLU A 19 -60.01 4.03 16.33
CA GLU A 19 -59.25 4.60 15.21
C GLU A 19 -58.01 5.32 15.75
N GLY A 20 -56.84 5.02 15.18
CA GLY A 20 -55.59 5.69 15.51
C GLY A 20 -54.73 5.99 14.28
N ARG A 21 -54.14 7.19 14.22
CA ARG A 21 -53.23 7.60 13.12
C ARG A 21 -51.89 8.06 13.69
N LYS A 22 -50.77 7.65 13.08
CA LYS A 22 -49.41 8.06 13.49
C LYS A 22 -48.48 8.27 12.30
N LYS A 23 -47.73 9.38 12.30
CA LYS A 23 -46.62 9.58 11.34
C LYS A 23 -45.47 8.61 11.66
N VAL A 24 -45.04 7.84 10.66
CA VAL A 24 -43.85 6.98 10.67
C VAL A 24 -42.85 7.47 9.61
N LEU A 25 -41.56 7.19 9.81
CA LEU A 25 -40.49 7.54 8.88
C LEU A 25 -40.00 6.24 8.23
N VAL A 26 -40.07 6.17 6.91
CA VAL A 26 -39.61 5.03 6.12
C VAL A 26 -38.26 5.39 5.50
N LYS A 27 -37.23 4.64 5.88
CA LYS A 27 -35.89 4.69 5.28
C LYS A 27 -35.69 3.44 4.42
N PRO A 28 -35.02 3.52 3.25
CA PRO A 28 -34.54 2.32 2.57
C PRO A 28 -33.53 1.60 3.47
N GLN A 29 -33.52 0.28 3.41
CA GLN A 29 -32.51 -0.53 4.09
C GLN A 29 -31.12 -0.24 3.50
N LYS A 30 -30.14 0.00 4.37
CA LYS A 30 -28.73 0.13 3.96
C LYS A 30 -28.05 -1.21 4.13
N ASN A 31 -27.49 -1.74 3.05
CA ASN A 31 -26.72 -2.96 3.10
C ASN A 31 -25.31 -2.65 3.61
N ALA A 32 -24.77 -3.49 4.49
CA ALA A 32 -23.41 -3.34 4.98
C ALA A 32 -22.42 -3.77 3.88
N ILE A 33 -21.57 -2.83 3.44
CA ILE A 33 -20.46 -3.09 2.53
C ILE A 33 -19.18 -3.12 3.36
N LEU A 34 -18.43 -4.23 3.30
CA LEU A 34 -17.14 -4.39 3.96
C LEU A 34 -16.02 -4.38 2.93
N VAL A 35 -14.84 -3.85 3.31
CA VAL A 35 -13.66 -3.79 2.44
C VAL A 35 -12.42 -4.22 3.22
N GLU A 36 -11.70 -5.21 2.68
CA GLU A 36 -10.48 -5.79 3.24
C GLU A 36 -9.32 -5.62 2.26
N THR A 37 -8.09 -5.52 2.78
CA THR A 37 -6.84 -5.43 2.01
C THR A 37 -5.88 -6.50 2.50
N ASP A 38 -5.03 -7.05 1.63
CA ASP A 38 -4.14 -8.16 2.01
C ASP A 38 -3.06 -7.78 3.02
N LYS A 39 -2.71 -6.49 3.09
CA LYS A 39 -1.95 -5.89 4.20
C LYS A 39 -2.38 -4.43 4.45
N GLY A 40 -1.90 -3.82 5.54
CA GLY A 40 -2.20 -2.43 5.92
C GLY A 40 -1.22 -1.39 5.38
N ILE A 41 -0.06 -1.85 4.89
CA ILE A 41 1.09 -1.04 4.46
C ILE A 41 1.73 -1.71 3.24
N TYR A 42 2.07 -0.92 2.22
CA TYR A 42 2.66 -1.40 0.96
C TYR A 42 3.91 -0.60 0.62
N LYS A 43 4.86 -1.22 -0.07
CA LYS A 43 6.01 -0.52 -0.67
C LYS A 43 5.57 0.05 -2.02
N PRO A 44 6.20 1.15 -2.49
CA PRO A 44 6.10 1.54 -3.88
C PRO A 44 6.39 0.37 -4.81
N GLY A 45 5.63 0.28 -5.90
CA GLY A 45 5.80 -0.74 -6.95
C GLY A 45 4.99 -2.03 -6.77
N GLU A 46 4.53 -2.33 -5.55
CA GLU A 46 3.77 -3.53 -5.19
C GLU A 46 2.34 -3.58 -5.79
N THR A 47 1.63 -4.69 -5.58
CA THR A 47 0.22 -4.86 -5.97
C THR A 47 -0.68 -5.00 -4.76
N VAL A 48 -1.56 -4.01 -4.56
CA VAL A 48 -2.59 -4.02 -3.50
C VAL A 48 -3.68 -5.00 -3.90
N LYS A 49 -3.88 -6.08 -3.13
CA LYS A 49 -5.04 -6.98 -3.27
C LYS A 49 -6.12 -6.55 -2.28
N PHE A 50 -7.38 -6.55 -2.71
CA PHE A 50 -8.48 -6.11 -1.87
C PHE A 50 -9.80 -6.82 -2.21
N ARG A 51 -10.58 -7.11 -1.17
CA ARG A 51 -11.87 -7.80 -1.25
C ARG A 51 -12.98 -6.89 -0.76
N ILE A 52 -14.13 -6.97 -1.40
CA ILE A 52 -15.34 -6.22 -1.05
C ILE A 52 -16.48 -7.21 -0.87
N VAL A 53 -17.21 -7.10 0.23
CA VAL A 53 -18.39 -7.94 0.54
C VAL A 53 -19.64 -7.08 0.49
N ASN A 54 -20.66 -7.52 -0.24
CA ASN A 54 -22.00 -6.93 -0.28
C ASN A 54 -23.05 -8.03 -0.48
N PHE A 55 -24.12 -8.02 0.32
CA PHE A 55 -25.00 -9.18 0.45
C PHE A 55 -26.18 -9.25 -0.56
N ASP A 56 -26.54 -8.13 -1.20
CA ASP A 56 -27.85 -7.99 -1.88
C ASP A 56 -27.84 -7.25 -3.24
N GLU A 57 -26.71 -6.69 -3.71
CA GLU A 57 -26.62 -6.03 -5.04
C GLU A 57 -25.24 -6.20 -5.73
N ASP A 58 -25.22 -6.18 -7.07
CA ASP A 58 -24.01 -5.96 -7.87
C ASP A 58 -23.41 -4.56 -7.63
N LEU A 59 -22.07 -4.45 -7.64
CA LEU A 59 -21.39 -3.20 -7.29
C LEU A 59 -21.28 -2.25 -8.49
N LYS A 60 -22.11 -1.21 -8.47
CA LYS A 60 -22.28 -0.19 -9.52
C LYS A 60 -21.00 0.63 -9.73
N VAL A 61 -20.35 1.13 -8.67
CA VAL A 61 -19.07 1.87 -8.75
C VAL A 61 -18.18 1.64 -7.52
N ILE A 62 -16.91 1.35 -7.77
CA ILE A 62 -15.80 1.33 -6.80
C ILE A 62 -14.72 2.30 -7.29
N LYS A 63 -14.07 3.04 -6.39
CA LYS A 63 -13.02 4.01 -6.70
C LYS A 63 -11.79 3.77 -5.82
N LYS A 64 -10.62 4.16 -6.33
CA LYS A 64 -9.39 4.27 -5.55
C LYS A 64 -8.78 5.66 -5.78
N GLU A 65 -8.46 6.32 -4.68
CA GLU A 65 -7.98 7.70 -4.61
C GLU A 65 -6.65 7.74 -3.82
N ASP A 66 -5.73 8.60 -4.25
CA ASP A 66 -4.38 8.77 -3.68
C ASP A 66 -4.35 9.78 -2.51
N PRO A 67 -3.20 10.04 -1.84
CA PRO A 67 -3.14 11.02 -0.75
C PRO A 67 -3.56 12.45 -1.15
N GLU A 68 -3.34 12.84 -2.41
CA GLU A 68 -3.82 14.12 -2.97
C GLU A 68 -5.29 14.07 -3.44
N HIS A 69 -5.98 12.95 -3.19
CA HIS A 69 -7.37 12.69 -3.56
C HIS A 69 -7.62 12.62 -5.09
N ASN A 70 -6.57 12.47 -5.92
CA ASN A 70 -6.73 12.17 -7.35
C ASN A 70 -7.28 10.74 -7.51
N ARG A 71 -8.23 10.53 -8.43
CA ARG A 71 -8.74 9.18 -8.71
C ARG A 71 -7.82 8.42 -9.67
N ILE A 72 -7.07 7.49 -9.11
CA ILE A 72 -6.11 6.63 -9.83
C ILE A 72 -6.78 5.38 -10.45
N ALA A 73 -7.93 4.95 -9.94
CA ALA A 73 -8.72 3.87 -10.54
C ALA A 73 -10.21 3.94 -10.24
N GLU A 74 -11.00 3.37 -11.14
CA GLU A 74 -12.45 3.21 -11.00
C GLU A 74 -12.89 1.90 -11.66
N TRP A 75 -13.71 1.11 -10.96
CA TRP A 75 -14.36 -0.08 -11.50
C TRP A 75 -15.88 0.15 -11.53
N ARG A 76 -16.54 -0.28 -12.60
CA ARG A 76 -17.97 -0.07 -12.83
C ARG A 76 -18.69 -1.39 -13.07
N ASN A 77 -19.90 -1.54 -12.53
CA ASN A 77 -20.79 -2.70 -12.69
C ASN A 77 -20.07 -4.04 -12.42
N VAL A 78 -19.32 -4.10 -11.31
CA VAL A 78 -18.56 -5.29 -10.92
C VAL A 78 -19.51 -6.33 -10.32
N LYS A 79 -19.60 -7.49 -10.99
CA LYS A 79 -20.39 -8.62 -10.53
C LYS A 79 -19.73 -9.30 -9.35
N SER A 80 -20.51 -9.64 -8.33
CA SER A 80 -20.03 -10.46 -7.21
C SER A 80 -20.05 -11.96 -7.54
N ARG A 81 -19.24 -12.73 -6.82
CA ARG A 81 -19.36 -14.19 -6.69
C ARG A 81 -19.84 -14.46 -5.27
N HIS A 82 -21.09 -14.92 -5.11
CA HIS A 82 -21.72 -15.13 -3.79
C HIS A 82 -21.52 -13.95 -2.82
N GLY A 83 -21.74 -12.72 -3.29
CA GLY A 83 -21.59 -11.49 -2.49
C GLY A 83 -20.15 -11.00 -2.28
N ILE A 84 -19.13 -11.71 -2.77
CA ILE A 84 -17.71 -11.32 -2.68
C ILE A 84 -17.22 -10.80 -4.04
N VAL A 85 -16.48 -9.70 -4.03
CA VAL A 85 -15.72 -9.14 -5.15
C VAL A 85 -14.24 -9.13 -4.76
N ASP A 86 -13.37 -9.71 -5.60
CA ASP A 86 -11.92 -9.81 -5.38
C ASP A 86 -11.18 -9.04 -6.49
N LEU A 87 -10.30 -8.12 -6.11
CA LEU A 87 -9.65 -7.17 -7.02
C LEU A 87 -8.19 -6.94 -6.64
N SER A 88 -7.39 -6.54 -7.63
CA SER A 88 -5.96 -6.25 -7.46
C SER A 88 -5.56 -4.99 -8.24
N PHE A 89 -4.68 -4.17 -7.68
CA PHE A 89 -4.22 -2.93 -8.29
C PHE A 89 -2.69 -2.71 -8.11
N PRO A 90 -1.89 -2.65 -9.20
CA PRO A 90 -0.46 -2.39 -9.13
C PRO A 90 -0.16 -0.90 -8.93
N LEU A 91 0.66 -0.59 -7.92
CA LEU A 91 1.19 0.75 -7.64
C LEU A 91 2.34 1.10 -8.61
N ALA A 92 2.55 2.38 -8.88
CA ALA A 92 3.81 2.88 -9.44
C ALA A 92 4.98 2.60 -8.48
N SER A 93 6.21 2.47 -8.99
CA SER A 93 7.42 2.28 -8.15
C SER A 93 7.84 3.57 -7.42
N GLU A 94 7.18 4.67 -7.76
CA GLU A 94 7.36 6.04 -7.33
C GLU A 94 6.00 6.59 -6.83
N ALA A 95 5.09 5.70 -6.43
CA ALA A 95 3.80 6.08 -5.87
C ALA A 95 3.99 6.96 -4.62
N LEU A 96 3.17 8.02 -4.48
CA LEU A 96 3.20 8.93 -3.34
C LEU A 96 3.24 8.15 -2.02
N LEU A 97 4.09 8.57 -1.10
CA LEU A 97 4.06 8.02 0.25
C LEU A 97 2.89 8.65 1.03
N GLY A 98 2.30 7.89 1.96
CA GLY A 98 1.15 8.32 2.76
C GLY A 98 -0.10 7.47 2.58
N GLU A 99 -1.27 8.00 2.99
CA GLU A 99 -2.52 7.24 3.09
C GLU A 99 -3.36 7.26 1.80
N TYR A 100 -3.63 6.08 1.26
CA TYR A 100 -4.51 5.86 0.12
C TYR A 100 -5.90 5.42 0.57
N THR A 101 -6.91 5.78 -0.24
CA THR A 101 -8.32 5.52 0.05
C THR A 101 -8.97 4.65 -1.03
N ILE A 102 -9.75 3.66 -0.61
CA ILE A 102 -10.70 2.90 -1.44
C ILE A 102 -12.12 3.32 -1.02
N THR A 103 -12.93 3.84 -1.94
CA THR A 103 -14.36 4.18 -1.69
C THR A 103 -15.30 3.33 -2.54
N VAL A 104 -16.39 2.87 -1.95
CA VAL A 104 -17.42 2.04 -2.62
C VAL A 104 -18.77 2.76 -2.57
N HIS A 105 -19.49 2.76 -3.69
CA HIS A 105 -20.85 3.31 -3.83
C HIS A 105 -21.04 4.70 -3.18
N GLN A 106 -20.46 5.75 -3.77
CA GLN A 106 -20.67 7.15 -3.31
C GLN A 106 -20.40 7.35 -1.79
N HIS A 107 -19.38 6.69 -1.25
CA HIS A 107 -18.99 6.68 0.17
C HIS A 107 -19.94 5.88 1.10
N MET A 108 -20.64 4.84 0.61
CA MET A 108 -21.32 3.88 1.50
C MET A 108 -20.34 3.00 2.29
N ALA A 109 -19.11 2.79 1.78
CA ALA A 109 -18.00 2.24 2.54
C ALA A 109 -16.66 2.87 2.11
N GLN A 110 -15.70 2.90 3.04
CA GLN A 110 -14.35 3.40 2.84
C GLN A 110 -13.34 2.53 3.60
N LYS A 111 -12.15 2.32 3.04
CA LYS A 111 -11.01 1.63 3.68
C LYS A 111 -9.72 2.32 3.26
N THR A 112 -8.78 2.43 4.20
CA THR A 112 -7.46 3.01 3.95
C THR A 112 -6.32 2.02 4.19
N PHE A 113 -5.19 2.30 3.56
CA PHE A 113 -3.89 1.65 3.72
C PHE A 113 -2.82 2.71 3.45
N SER A 114 -1.57 2.54 3.92
CA SER A 114 -0.48 3.45 3.51
C SER A 114 0.48 2.81 2.51
N VAL A 115 1.15 3.67 1.73
CA VAL A 115 2.33 3.34 0.95
C VAL A 115 3.52 4.03 1.60
N ASP A 116 4.53 3.26 1.98
CA ASP A 116 5.68 3.72 2.77
C ASP A 116 6.94 2.95 2.34
N GLU A 117 8.12 3.56 2.42
CA GLU A 117 9.38 2.81 2.34
C GLU A 117 9.70 2.16 3.69
N TYR A 118 9.55 0.83 3.81
CA TYR A 118 9.85 0.10 5.04
C TYR A 118 10.72 -1.14 4.84
N VAL A 119 11.53 -1.41 5.86
CA VAL A 119 12.17 -2.72 6.09
C VAL A 119 11.29 -3.51 7.08
N LEU A 120 11.18 -4.82 6.89
CA LEU A 120 10.44 -5.71 7.78
C LEU A 120 11.16 -5.83 9.13
N GLN A 121 10.40 -5.78 10.23
CA GLN A 121 10.95 -5.93 11.58
C GLN A 121 11.28 -7.40 11.87
N LYS A 122 12.55 -7.67 12.18
CA LYS A 122 13.03 -9.00 12.62
C LYS A 122 12.51 -9.38 14.01
N PHE A 123 12.22 -8.39 14.86
CA PHE A 123 11.78 -8.57 16.23
C PHE A 123 10.72 -7.53 16.65
N GLU A 124 9.85 -7.92 17.58
CA GLU A 124 8.96 -7.04 18.31
C GLU A 124 9.65 -6.60 19.62
N ILE A 125 9.62 -5.31 19.93
CA ILE A 125 9.97 -4.79 21.25
C ILE A 125 8.67 -4.60 22.04
N ALA A 126 8.56 -5.18 23.23
CA ALA A 126 7.46 -4.95 24.15
C ALA A 126 7.94 -4.15 25.36
N ILE A 127 7.21 -3.08 25.72
CA ILE A 127 7.38 -2.36 26.98
C ILE A 127 6.23 -2.76 27.91
N GLU A 128 6.53 -3.56 28.93
CA GLU A 128 5.61 -3.84 30.03
C GLU A 128 5.75 -2.73 31.09
N HIS A 129 4.66 -2.04 31.41
CA HIS A 129 4.62 -0.88 32.31
C HIS A 129 3.38 -0.91 33.23
N PRO A 130 3.36 -0.20 34.37
CA PRO A 130 2.19 -0.14 35.25
C PRO A 130 1.01 0.59 34.58
N PRO A 131 -0.25 0.29 34.94
CA PRO A 131 -1.44 0.82 34.27
C PRO A 131 -1.66 2.33 34.46
N PHE A 132 -0.97 2.93 35.43
CA PHE A 132 -0.77 4.36 35.63
C PHE A 132 0.36 4.56 36.66
N ILE A 133 0.86 5.79 36.78
CA ILE A 133 1.71 6.25 37.89
C ILE A 133 1.08 7.48 38.58
N THR A 134 1.53 7.83 39.78
CA THR A 134 1.09 9.01 40.53
C THR A 134 2.22 9.98 40.85
N THR A 135 1.87 11.23 41.14
CA THR A 135 2.83 12.28 41.56
C THR A 135 3.36 12.09 43.00
N VAL A 136 3.25 10.89 43.56
CA VAL A 136 3.72 10.47 44.89
C VAL A 136 4.48 9.13 44.80
N ASP A 137 4.61 8.54 43.61
CA ASP A 137 5.35 7.31 43.40
C ASP A 137 6.85 7.66 43.29
N GLU A 138 7.67 7.26 44.28
CA GLU A 138 9.11 7.55 44.30
C GLU A 138 9.89 6.71 43.26
N GLU A 139 9.41 5.50 42.95
CA GLU A 139 9.97 4.59 41.94
C GLU A 139 8.84 3.85 41.20
N PHE A 140 9.05 3.49 39.93
CA PHE A 140 8.19 2.56 39.19
C PHE A 140 9.01 1.59 38.33
N GLN A 141 8.53 0.36 38.19
CA GLN A 141 9.21 -0.66 37.38
C GLN A 141 8.72 -0.65 35.93
N LEU A 142 9.65 -0.63 34.98
CA LEU A 142 9.40 -0.72 33.55
C LEU A 142 10.28 -1.83 32.97
N LYS A 143 9.69 -2.74 32.19
CA LYS A 143 10.34 -3.95 31.68
C LYS A 143 10.27 -4.00 30.16
N VAL A 144 11.41 -3.74 29.51
CA VAL A 144 11.56 -3.86 28.05
C VAL A 144 11.96 -5.29 27.69
N CYS A 145 11.35 -5.86 26.64
CA CYS A 145 11.63 -7.21 26.17
C CYS A 145 11.57 -7.28 24.64
N GLY A 146 12.69 -7.58 24.00
CA GLY A 146 12.77 -7.88 22.57
C GLY A 146 12.53 -9.36 22.29
N LYS A 147 11.69 -9.68 21.30
CA LYS A 147 11.45 -11.04 20.81
C LYS A 147 11.49 -11.05 19.30
N TYR A 148 12.22 -11.98 18.67
CA TYR A 148 12.09 -12.20 17.23
C TYR A 148 10.65 -12.55 16.84
N THR A 149 10.26 -12.32 15.58
CA THR A 149 8.90 -12.64 15.09
C THR A 149 8.51 -14.11 15.37
N TYR A 150 9.48 -15.02 15.28
CA TYR A 150 9.37 -16.45 15.64
C TYR A 150 9.44 -16.74 17.16
N GLY A 151 9.28 -15.75 18.04
CA GLY A 151 9.01 -15.90 19.47
C GLY A 151 10.20 -16.21 20.40
N LYS A 152 11.44 -16.08 19.93
CA LYS A 152 12.66 -16.23 20.77
C LYS A 152 13.14 -14.86 21.29
N PRO A 153 13.79 -14.77 22.46
CA PRO A 153 14.32 -13.51 22.97
C PRO A 153 15.48 -12.99 22.12
N VAL A 154 15.55 -11.67 21.94
CA VAL A 154 16.67 -10.97 21.31
C VAL A 154 17.83 -10.80 22.31
N GLN A 155 19.07 -10.87 21.84
CA GLN A 155 20.24 -10.41 22.59
C GLN A 155 20.78 -9.14 21.91
N GLY A 156 21.06 -8.12 22.72
CA GLY A 156 21.34 -6.79 22.22
C GLY A 156 21.35 -5.74 23.34
N LYS A 157 21.69 -4.51 22.96
CA LYS A 157 21.69 -3.34 23.85
C LYS A 157 20.34 -2.64 23.80
N VAL A 158 19.95 -1.97 24.88
CA VAL A 158 18.71 -1.19 24.98
C VAL A 158 18.99 0.18 25.57
N ASP A 159 18.61 1.22 24.82
CA ASP A 159 18.55 2.60 25.29
C ASP A 159 17.08 2.96 25.58
N ILE A 160 16.82 3.66 26.70
CA ILE A 160 15.48 4.10 27.09
C ILE A 160 15.52 5.62 27.30
N THR A 161 14.55 6.32 26.72
CA THR A 161 14.39 7.78 26.83
C THR A 161 12.97 8.11 27.28
N PHE A 162 12.83 9.04 28.23
CA PHE A 162 11.55 9.50 28.76
C PHE A 162 11.28 10.95 28.33
N ILE A 163 10.00 11.29 28.10
CA ILE A 163 9.56 12.61 27.62
C ILE A 163 8.27 13.01 28.35
N THR A 164 8.26 14.17 29.00
CA THR A 164 7.07 14.78 29.64
C THR A 164 6.46 15.89 28.75
N LEU A 165 5.33 16.49 29.15
CA LEU A 165 4.74 17.65 28.47
C LEU A 165 5.28 18.97 29.03
N SER A 166 5.69 18.97 30.30
CA SER A 166 6.37 20.08 30.98
C SER A 166 7.76 20.40 30.39
N GLN A 167 8.50 19.39 29.91
CA GLN A 167 9.86 19.54 29.40
C GLN A 167 9.95 19.18 27.90
N PHE A 168 10.04 20.19 27.03
CA PHE A 168 10.22 20.04 25.57
C PHE A 168 11.63 19.55 25.15
N LEU A 169 12.39 18.95 26.06
CA LEU A 169 13.75 18.43 25.84
C LEU A 169 13.81 16.97 26.30
N ALA A 170 14.36 16.09 25.47
CA ALA A 170 14.57 14.69 25.83
C ALA A 170 15.70 14.58 26.86
N VAL A 171 15.43 13.98 28.02
CA VAL A 171 16.40 13.88 29.12
C VAL A 171 16.90 12.44 29.24
N LYS A 172 18.21 12.23 29.04
CA LYS A 172 18.90 10.97 29.37
C LYS A 172 19.39 11.02 30.82
N THR A 173 18.48 10.85 31.78
CA THR A 173 18.78 10.73 33.22
C THR A 173 17.93 9.66 33.90
N GLU A 174 18.45 9.09 34.99
CA GLU A 174 17.75 8.12 35.85
C GLU A 174 16.65 8.78 36.70
N THR A 175 16.72 10.10 36.89
CA THR A 175 15.73 10.92 37.59
C THR A 175 14.83 11.66 36.61
N LEU A 176 13.52 11.71 36.89
CA LEU A 176 12.50 12.38 36.09
C LEU A 176 11.54 13.18 36.97
N GLU A 177 11.38 14.47 36.69
CA GLU A 177 10.48 15.36 37.43
C GLU A 177 9.09 15.41 36.74
N LEU A 178 8.02 15.33 37.53
CA LEU A 178 6.63 15.38 37.05
C LEU A 178 5.90 16.61 37.59
N GLU A 179 5.37 17.42 36.69
CA GLU A 179 4.52 18.54 37.09
C GLU A 179 3.06 18.11 37.25
N LYS A 180 2.26 18.92 37.97
CA LYS A 180 0.81 18.71 38.15
C LYS A 180 0.02 18.80 36.83
N THR A 181 0.65 19.27 35.76
CA THR A 181 0.17 19.43 34.38
C THR A 181 0.39 18.20 33.51
N ASP A 182 1.33 17.31 33.86
CA ASP A 182 1.66 16.12 33.08
C ASP A 182 0.57 15.05 33.20
N SER A 183 -0.09 14.74 32.07
CA SER A 183 -1.15 13.73 32.00
C SER A 183 -0.68 12.36 31.52
N TYR A 184 0.51 12.29 30.93
CA TYR A 184 1.22 11.06 30.54
C TYR A 184 2.72 11.34 30.38
N ILE A 185 3.54 10.30 30.60
CA ILE A 185 4.92 10.25 30.10
C ILE A 185 4.90 9.48 28.78
N ALA A 186 5.64 9.95 27.77
CA ALA A 186 5.99 9.12 26.63
C ALA A 186 7.34 8.42 26.89
N VAL A 187 7.36 7.08 26.80
CA VAL A 187 8.57 6.25 26.94
C VAL A 187 8.98 5.79 25.54
N VAL A 188 10.23 6.02 25.16
CA VAL A 188 10.83 5.51 23.92
C VAL A 188 11.91 4.48 24.30
N GLY A 189 11.80 3.27 23.78
CA GLY A 189 12.81 2.23 23.92
C GLY A 189 13.40 1.87 22.56
N GLU A 190 14.72 1.95 22.45
CA GLU A 190 15.48 1.59 21.24
C GLU A 190 16.34 0.36 21.55
N MET A 191 16.36 -0.63 20.66
CA MET A 191 17.10 -1.88 20.87
C MET A 191 17.93 -2.22 19.63
N VAL A 192 19.20 -2.60 19.83
CA VAL A 192 20.13 -3.00 18.76
C VAL A 192 20.61 -4.44 18.99
N GLU A 193 20.37 -5.32 18.02
CA GLU A 193 20.74 -6.74 18.04
C GLU A 193 22.26 -6.95 17.98
N ASP A 194 22.80 -7.80 18.85
CA ASP A 194 24.22 -8.14 18.88
C ASP A 194 24.64 -8.97 17.64
N GLY A 195 25.77 -8.61 17.03
CA GLY A 195 26.36 -9.33 15.89
C GLY A 195 25.81 -8.93 14.51
N THR A 196 24.51 -8.68 14.38
CA THR A 196 23.93 -8.10 13.15
C THR A 196 24.01 -6.58 13.14
N GLY A 197 23.93 -5.93 14.31
CA GLY A 197 23.86 -4.47 14.41
C GLY A 197 22.58 -3.87 13.85
N THR A 198 21.51 -4.65 13.67
CA THR A 198 20.19 -4.13 13.28
C THR A 198 19.41 -3.61 14.48
N GLY A 199 18.93 -2.37 14.41
CA GLY A 199 18.15 -1.72 15.46
C GLY A 199 16.68 -1.51 15.11
N ASP A 200 15.84 -1.39 16.14
CA ASP A 200 14.42 -1.01 16.04
C ASP A 200 14.00 -0.20 17.28
N SER A 201 12.88 0.51 17.23
CA SER A 201 12.39 1.31 18.36
C SER A 201 10.88 1.27 18.54
N ILE A 202 10.43 1.45 19.79
CA ILE A 202 9.01 1.51 20.17
C ILE A 202 8.75 2.71 21.08
N LYS A 203 7.58 3.35 20.88
CA LYS A 203 7.06 4.42 21.74
C LYS A 203 5.80 3.95 22.48
N CYS A 204 5.75 4.19 23.78
CA CYS A 204 4.63 3.88 24.66
C CYS A 204 4.19 5.13 25.44
N PHE A 205 2.96 5.14 25.96
CA PHE A 205 2.40 6.24 26.73
C PHE A 205 1.93 5.75 28.11
N LEU A 206 2.62 6.16 29.16
CA LEU A 206 2.37 5.81 30.55
C LEU A 206 1.50 6.91 31.19
N PRO A 207 0.22 6.66 31.53
CA PRO A 207 -0.68 7.72 31.99
C PRO A 207 -0.41 8.11 33.45
N CYS A 208 -0.38 9.42 33.71
CA CYS A 208 -0.20 9.98 35.05
C CYS A 208 -1.56 10.23 35.72
N ARG A 209 -1.67 9.99 37.02
CA ARG A 209 -2.88 10.26 37.81
C ARG A 209 -2.53 10.97 39.13
N GLN A 210 -3.16 12.12 39.36
CA GLN A 210 -3.17 12.73 40.69
C GLN A 210 -3.98 11.85 41.67
N ILE A 211 -3.57 11.84 42.94
CA ILE A 211 -4.30 11.14 44.01
C ILE A 211 -5.61 11.91 44.34
N LEU A 212 -6.64 11.14 44.70
CA LEU A 212 -7.97 11.58 45.15
C LEU A 212 -8.88 12.31 44.13
N TRP A 213 -9.63 11.50 43.38
CA TRP A 213 -11.09 11.71 43.27
C TRP A 213 -11.78 10.37 43.57
N VAL A 214 -12.63 10.31 44.60
CA VAL A 214 -13.56 9.20 44.78
C VAL A 214 -14.74 9.41 43.85
N PHE A 215 -14.64 8.85 42.66
CA PHE A 215 -15.81 8.57 41.86
C PHE A 215 -16.64 7.50 42.56
N LEU A 216 -17.88 7.85 42.89
CA LEU A 216 -18.94 6.85 42.94
C LEU A 216 -19.25 6.47 41.49
N GLN A 217 -18.40 5.60 40.93
CA GLN A 217 -18.63 4.91 39.67
C GLN A 217 -19.99 4.20 39.76
N GLN A 218 -20.68 3.97 38.63
CA GLN A 218 -21.97 3.27 38.68
C GLN A 218 -21.78 1.93 39.40
N LEU A 219 -22.40 1.82 40.57
CA LEU A 219 -22.72 0.53 41.15
C LEU A 219 -23.51 -0.24 40.10
N ASN A 220 -23.12 -1.48 39.78
CA ASN A 220 -24.07 -2.48 39.25
C ASN A 220 -25.02 -2.97 40.38
N VAL A 221 -25.54 -2.02 41.18
CA VAL A 221 -26.96 -2.01 41.45
C VAL A 221 -27.59 -1.77 40.07
N PHE A 222 -28.22 -2.82 39.55
CA PHE A 222 -29.34 -2.81 38.61
C PHE A 222 -29.72 -1.43 38.06
N GLN A 223 -29.88 -1.33 36.74
CA GLN A 223 -30.23 -0.05 36.09
C GLN A 223 -31.66 0.42 36.48
N LYS A 224 -32.39 -0.45 37.18
CA LYS A 224 -33.43 -0.21 38.18
C LYS A 224 -32.86 -0.02 39.61
N THR A 225 -33.02 1.12 40.29
CA THR A 225 -33.93 2.24 40.03
C THR A 225 -33.41 3.56 40.63
N SER A 226 -33.79 4.68 40.01
CA SER A 226 -33.97 5.96 40.72
C SER A 226 -35.45 6.15 41.10
N LEU A 227 -36.17 5.06 41.38
CA LEU A 227 -37.63 4.94 41.47
C LEU A 227 -38.02 3.87 42.50
N MET A 228 -37.99 4.24 43.78
CA MET A 228 -38.41 3.39 44.91
C MET A 228 -39.83 2.84 44.68
N LEU A 229 -39.94 1.51 44.66
CA LEU A 229 -41.20 0.78 44.77
C LEU A 229 -41.55 0.65 46.26
N GLN A 230 -42.75 1.07 46.67
CA GLN A 230 -43.19 0.90 48.05
C GLN A 230 -43.39 -0.59 48.37
N HIS A 231 -43.13 -0.97 49.62
CA HIS A 231 -43.26 -2.33 50.19
C HIS A 231 -42.27 -3.42 49.70
N PHE A 232 -41.43 -3.15 48.69
CA PHE A 232 -40.28 -4.03 48.39
C PHE A 232 -39.12 -3.84 49.39
N LYS A 233 -38.36 -4.91 49.66
CA LYS A 233 -37.10 -4.86 50.43
C LYS A 233 -35.94 -4.55 49.49
N TRP A 234 -35.16 -3.53 49.82
CA TRP A 234 -34.01 -3.09 49.03
C TRP A 234 -32.71 -3.56 49.68
N SER A 235 -31.90 -4.32 48.94
CA SER A 235 -30.53 -4.69 49.33
C SER A 235 -29.52 -3.86 48.54
N GLN A 236 -28.83 -2.94 49.21
CA GLN A 236 -27.75 -2.17 48.61
C GLN A 236 -26.41 -2.81 48.96
N LYS A 237 -25.54 -2.97 47.98
CA LYS A 237 -24.20 -3.54 48.13
C LYS A 237 -23.17 -2.50 47.73
N LEU A 238 -22.62 -1.77 48.69
CA LEU A 238 -21.48 -0.89 48.44
C LEU A 238 -20.23 -1.75 48.19
N LEU A 239 -19.47 -1.39 47.16
CA LEU A 239 -18.07 -1.75 47.01
C LEU A 239 -17.23 -0.50 47.29
N CYS A 240 -16.23 -0.64 48.15
CA CYS A 240 -15.28 0.43 48.48
C CYS A 240 -13.87 0.00 48.07
N SER A 241 -13.59 -0.13 46.78
CA SER A 241 -12.23 -0.47 46.31
C SER A 241 -11.27 0.66 46.68
N PRO A 242 -10.24 0.43 47.53
CA PRO A 242 -9.06 1.29 47.50
C PRO A 242 -8.42 1.20 46.11
N LYS A 243 -7.59 2.17 45.76
CA LYS A 243 -6.86 2.21 44.49
C LYS A 243 -5.36 1.96 44.65
N ILE A 244 -5.00 1.30 45.75
CA ILE A 244 -3.65 0.97 46.20
C ILE A 244 -3.72 -0.45 46.78
N ASP A 245 -2.93 -1.38 46.25
CA ASP A 245 -2.76 -2.72 46.82
C ASP A 245 -1.78 -2.68 48.01
N SER A 246 -2.22 -2.13 49.14
CA SER A 246 -1.43 -2.15 50.38
C SER A 246 -2.27 -2.52 51.61
N ASN A 247 -1.72 -3.41 52.44
CA ASN A 247 -2.38 -3.95 53.64
C ASN A 247 -2.36 -2.97 54.84
N LEU A 248 -2.40 -1.66 54.58
CA LEU A 248 -2.16 -0.58 55.56
C LEU A 248 -3.29 0.47 55.59
N LEU A 249 -4.54 0.01 55.51
CA LEU A 249 -5.73 0.82 55.76
C LEU A 249 -6.62 0.15 56.82
N TYR A 250 -6.68 0.78 58.00
CA TYR A 250 -7.63 0.40 59.05
C TYR A 250 -9.06 0.81 58.66
N PRO A 251 -10.10 0.05 59.06
CA PRO A 251 -11.47 0.31 58.64
C PRO A 251 -12.04 1.58 59.28
N SER A 252 -12.26 2.63 58.47
CA SER A 252 -12.94 3.84 58.89
C SER A 252 -14.46 3.64 58.96
N LEU A 253 -15.12 4.35 59.89
CA LEU A 253 -16.55 4.17 60.17
C LEU A 253 -17.42 4.93 59.18
N PHE A 254 -18.46 4.26 58.67
CA PHE A 254 -19.49 4.86 57.83
C PHE A 254 -20.74 5.21 58.65
N SER A 255 -21.43 6.27 58.24
CA SER A 255 -22.69 6.74 58.82
C SER A 255 -23.71 6.95 57.72
N LEU A 256 -24.87 6.29 57.84
CA LEU A 256 -26.05 6.54 57.03
C LEU A 256 -27.10 7.27 57.86
N LEU A 257 -27.91 8.12 57.21
CA LEU A 257 -28.72 9.14 57.86
C LEU A 257 -29.87 8.63 58.77
N TRP A 258 -30.05 7.31 58.89
CA TRP A 258 -30.91 6.63 59.88
C TRP A 258 -30.12 5.61 60.73
N GLY A 259 -29.11 6.09 61.46
CA GLY A 259 -28.79 5.59 62.81
C GLY A 259 -28.24 4.17 62.95
N MET A 260 -27.69 3.55 61.90
CA MET A 260 -26.91 2.31 61.99
C MET A 260 -25.46 2.55 61.56
N MET A 261 -24.54 2.01 62.35
CA MET A 261 -23.09 2.04 62.12
C MET A 261 -22.61 0.59 61.97
N GLU A 262 -22.05 0.25 60.81
CA GLU A 262 -21.48 -1.08 60.54
C GLU A 262 -20.10 -0.94 59.89
N VAL A 263 -19.29 -1.99 60.01
CA VAL A 263 -17.88 -2.03 59.58
C VAL A 263 -17.76 -2.91 58.34
N ALA A 264 -16.98 -2.47 57.34
CA ALA A 264 -16.76 -3.24 56.12
C ALA A 264 -16.08 -4.60 56.40
N GLN A 265 -16.52 -5.65 55.71
CA GLN A 265 -15.88 -6.97 55.76
C GLN A 265 -14.63 -7.02 54.85
N GLN A 266 -13.81 -8.06 55.03
CA GLN A 266 -12.45 -8.19 54.46
C GLN A 266 -12.33 -8.05 52.93
N ASN A 267 -13.43 -8.13 52.18
CA ASN A 267 -13.46 -7.96 50.72
C ASN A 267 -13.87 -6.53 50.28
N TRP A 268 -13.86 -5.54 51.17
CA TRP A 268 -14.33 -4.16 50.94
C TRP A 268 -15.78 -4.04 50.45
N GLN A 269 -16.63 -5.00 50.85
CA GLN A 269 -18.05 -5.05 50.51
C GLN A 269 -18.89 -4.78 51.76
N LEU A 270 -19.90 -3.92 51.64
CA LEU A 270 -20.80 -3.53 52.73
C LEU A 270 -22.24 -3.62 52.22
N ILE A 271 -22.98 -4.63 52.68
CA ILE A 271 -24.35 -4.92 52.24
C ILE A 271 -25.33 -4.40 53.28
N SER A 272 -26.02 -3.31 52.97
CA SER A 272 -27.07 -2.73 53.83
C SER A 272 -28.45 -3.07 53.28
N VAL A 273 -29.33 -3.56 54.15
CA VAL A 273 -30.74 -3.84 53.83
C VAL A 273 -31.61 -2.94 54.69
N SER A 274 -32.27 -1.96 54.08
CA SER A 274 -33.09 -0.98 54.79
C SER A 274 -34.56 -1.04 54.34
N SER A 275 -35.47 -0.84 55.30
CA SER A 275 -36.91 -0.76 55.07
C SER A 275 -37.39 0.66 55.36
N VAL A 276 -37.77 1.40 54.31
CA VAL A 276 -38.29 2.76 54.44
C VAL A 276 -39.73 2.71 54.95
N SER A 277 -39.98 3.25 56.14
CA SER A 277 -41.34 3.49 56.65
C SER A 277 -41.94 4.77 56.05
N THR A 278 -43.26 4.82 55.97
CA THR A 278 -44.04 5.84 55.25
C THR A 278 -43.68 7.28 55.66
N ALA A 279 -43.03 8.03 54.76
CA ALA A 279 -42.75 9.44 54.91
C ALA A 279 -42.99 10.18 53.58
N ASN A 280 -43.60 11.37 53.64
CA ASN A 280 -44.04 12.15 52.46
C ASN A 280 -42.89 12.89 51.74
N SER A 281 -41.70 12.30 51.62
CA SER A 281 -40.60 12.92 50.86
C SER A 281 -40.69 12.58 49.38
N TRP A 282 -40.64 13.61 48.53
CA TRP A 282 -40.66 13.45 47.06
C TRP A 282 -39.34 12.87 46.50
N PHE A 283 -38.27 12.91 47.30
CA PHE A 283 -36.94 12.39 46.98
C PHE A 283 -36.25 11.82 48.24
N CYS A 284 -35.45 10.77 48.09
CA CYS A 284 -34.54 10.27 49.14
C CYS A 284 -33.08 10.48 48.73
N PRO A 285 -32.33 11.38 49.40
CA PRO A 285 -30.89 11.46 49.25
C PRO A 285 -30.19 10.33 50.00
N LEU A 286 -29.31 9.62 49.30
CA LEU A 286 -28.27 8.79 49.87
C LEU A 286 -26.98 9.62 49.87
N LYS A 287 -26.38 9.82 51.04
CA LYS A 287 -25.09 10.49 51.22
C LYS A 287 -24.06 9.46 51.68
N GLY A 288 -22.98 9.31 50.92
CA GLY A 288 -21.77 8.62 51.34
C GLY A 288 -20.72 9.63 51.77
N THR A 289 -20.08 9.37 52.90
CA THR A 289 -18.93 10.13 53.41
C THR A 289 -17.89 9.16 53.96
N TYR A 290 -16.64 9.36 53.59
CA TYR A 290 -15.48 8.66 54.13
C TYR A 290 -14.49 9.68 54.70
N ASN A 291 -13.59 9.22 55.56
CA ASN A 291 -12.59 10.08 56.20
C ASN A 291 -11.25 9.33 56.28
N LEU A 292 -10.17 9.97 55.86
CA LEU A 292 -8.82 9.41 55.83
C LEU A 292 -7.96 10.05 56.92
N SER A 293 -7.96 9.46 58.10
CA SER A 293 -7.00 9.80 59.16
C SER A 293 -5.64 9.20 58.85
N LYS A 294 -4.60 10.03 58.72
CA LYS A 294 -3.21 9.56 58.82
C LYS A 294 -2.98 8.96 60.22
N GLY A 295 -2.15 7.93 60.30
CA GLY A 295 -1.53 7.56 61.57
C GLY A 295 -0.37 8.50 61.85
N ASP A 296 -0.33 9.11 63.03
CA ASP A 296 0.74 10.03 63.40
C ASP A 296 2.05 9.29 63.71
N GLU A 297 3.12 9.61 62.99
CA GLU A 297 4.44 9.78 63.61
C GLU A 297 4.73 11.28 63.75
N GLN A 298 5.52 11.65 64.76
CA GLN A 298 5.45 12.97 65.38
C GLN A 298 6.24 14.05 64.63
N GLY A 299 5.56 14.95 63.91
CA GLY A 299 6.21 16.14 63.34
C GLY A 299 5.31 17.13 62.61
N SER A 300 5.11 18.32 63.19
CA SER A 300 4.73 19.59 62.54
C SER A 300 3.58 19.64 61.51
N SER A 301 2.48 20.27 61.95
CA SER A 301 1.67 21.26 61.20
C SER A 301 0.89 20.85 59.95
N GLU A 302 -0.42 21.17 59.95
CA GLU A 302 -1.33 21.17 58.80
C GLU A 302 -1.52 19.83 58.04
N SER A 303 -2.01 18.83 58.77
CA SER A 303 -2.65 17.65 58.17
C SER A 303 -3.97 18.04 57.48
N HIS A 304 -3.97 18.16 56.15
CA HIS A 304 -5.20 18.21 55.36
C HIS A 304 -6.00 16.91 55.53
N THR A 305 -7.14 16.97 56.22
CA THR A 305 -8.12 15.88 56.28
C THR A 305 -9.14 16.04 55.15
N ASP A 306 -8.88 15.39 54.01
CA ASP A 306 -9.83 15.39 52.89
C ASP A 306 -11.06 14.53 53.21
N VAL A 307 -12.19 15.20 53.46
CA VAL A 307 -13.50 14.59 53.65
C VAL A 307 -14.22 14.57 52.29
N GLY A 308 -14.23 13.40 51.65
CA GLY A 308 -14.96 13.22 50.39
C GLY A 308 -16.43 12.90 50.63
N GLU A 309 -17.32 13.72 50.05
CA GLU A 309 -18.78 13.49 50.05
C GLU A 309 -19.27 13.06 48.66
N SER A 310 -20.26 12.16 48.61
CA SER A 310 -20.97 11.84 47.37
C SER A 310 -22.46 11.63 47.62
N PHE A 311 -23.28 11.99 46.64
CA PHE A 311 -24.74 12.06 46.75
C PHE A 311 -25.43 11.33 45.60
N HIS A 312 -26.42 10.48 45.93
CA HIS A 312 -27.33 9.88 44.94
C HIS A 312 -28.78 10.09 45.35
N TRP A 313 -29.68 10.31 44.38
CA TRP A 313 -31.06 10.73 44.63
C TRP A 313 -32.07 9.75 44.05
N LEU A 314 -32.82 9.07 44.93
CA LEU A 314 -33.95 8.23 44.55
C LEU A 314 -35.24 9.06 44.50
N LYS A 315 -36.02 8.93 43.42
CA LYS A 315 -37.45 9.30 43.37
C LYS A 315 -38.28 8.04 43.73
N PRO A 316 -39.61 8.12 43.88
CA PRO A 316 -40.49 6.95 43.91
C PRO A 316 -41.05 6.60 42.52
N PHE A 317 -41.39 5.32 42.28
CA PHE A 317 -42.20 4.92 41.11
C PHE A 317 -43.66 5.33 41.32
N TYR A 318 -44.36 5.70 40.24
CA TYR A 318 -45.76 6.13 40.30
C TYR A 318 -46.68 5.11 39.62
N SER A 319 -47.58 4.52 40.43
CA SER A 319 -48.75 3.76 39.99
C SER A 319 -49.97 4.32 40.72
N GLU A 320 -51.14 4.35 40.06
CA GLU A 320 -52.42 4.75 40.67
C GLU A 320 -53.06 3.60 41.46
N SER A 321 -52.43 2.41 41.48
CA SER A 321 -52.88 1.19 42.15
C SER A 321 -51.83 0.57 43.08
N ASN A 322 -50.73 1.26 43.39
CA ASN A 322 -49.59 0.70 44.14
C ASN A 322 -49.12 -0.68 43.60
N SER A 323 -49.27 -0.91 42.29
CA SER A 323 -48.97 -2.17 41.63
C SER A 323 -47.68 -2.03 40.82
N PHE A 324 -46.81 -3.03 40.91
CA PHE A 324 -45.40 -2.92 40.53
C PHE A 324 -44.86 -4.22 39.89
N LEU A 325 -43.90 -4.07 38.97
CA LEU A 325 -43.19 -5.16 38.29
C LEU A 325 -41.67 -4.97 38.43
N GLU A 326 -40.94 -6.07 38.58
CA GLU A 326 -39.48 -6.06 38.68
C GLU A 326 -38.76 -7.21 37.98
N ILE A 327 -38.13 -6.89 36.85
CA ILE A 327 -37.21 -7.79 36.14
C ILE A 327 -35.89 -7.92 36.91
N LYS A 328 -35.42 -9.16 37.09
CA LYS A 328 -34.17 -9.51 37.78
C LYS A 328 -33.14 -10.13 36.85
N ALA A 329 -32.20 -9.30 36.39
CA ALA A 329 -30.93 -9.71 35.80
C ALA A 329 -30.12 -10.64 36.73
N LYS A 330 -29.56 -11.71 36.17
CA LYS A 330 -28.81 -12.76 36.89
C LYS A 330 -27.31 -12.75 36.58
N ASN A 331 -26.94 -12.25 35.39
CA ASN A 331 -25.58 -12.17 34.82
C ASN A 331 -25.41 -10.83 34.09
N ASP A 332 -24.19 -10.28 34.01
CA ASP A 332 -23.91 -9.00 33.32
C ASP A 332 -23.91 -9.10 31.77
N VAL A 333 -23.53 -10.27 31.21
CA VAL A 333 -23.51 -10.54 29.77
C VAL A 333 -24.22 -11.86 29.48
N MET A 334 -25.08 -11.89 28.48
CA MET A 334 -25.76 -13.09 27.99
C MET A 334 -24.93 -13.79 26.91
N PRO A 335 -24.57 -15.08 27.06
CA PRO A 335 -23.91 -15.84 26.00
C PRO A 335 -24.88 -16.11 24.84
N CYS A 336 -24.34 -16.16 23.63
CA CYS A 336 -25.13 -16.38 22.42
C CYS A 336 -25.43 -17.88 22.18
N ASP A 337 -26.57 -18.14 21.52
CA ASP A 337 -27.14 -19.47 21.23
C ASP A 337 -27.45 -20.33 22.47
N GLN A 338 -27.72 -19.67 23.61
CA GLN A 338 -28.12 -20.32 24.87
C GLN A 338 -29.48 -19.83 25.37
N GLU A 339 -30.13 -20.64 26.20
CA GLU A 339 -31.33 -20.26 26.94
C GLU A 339 -30.95 -19.60 28.28
N GLN A 340 -31.37 -18.36 28.47
CA GLN A 340 -31.14 -17.61 29.70
C GLN A 340 -32.45 -17.42 30.46
N GLU A 341 -32.49 -17.89 31.71
CA GLU A 341 -33.55 -17.53 32.64
C GLU A 341 -33.42 -16.08 33.10
N VAL A 342 -34.52 -15.33 33.02
CA VAL A 342 -34.71 -14.02 33.66
C VAL A 342 -35.79 -14.16 34.71
N GLN A 343 -35.47 -13.92 35.98
CA GLN A 343 -36.48 -13.89 37.05
C GLN A 343 -37.25 -12.57 36.99
N VAL A 344 -38.51 -12.57 37.42
CA VAL A 344 -39.30 -11.35 37.62
C VAL A 344 -40.13 -11.48 38.91
N ASP A 345 -40.14 -10.43 39.72
CA ASP A 345 -40.97 -10.27 40.92
C ASP A 345 -42.09 -9.25 40.66
N TYR A 346 -43.20 -9.32 41.42
CA TYR A 346 -44.34 -8.41 41.25
C TYR A 346 -45.20 -8.27 42.52
N ILE A 347 -45.93 -7.15 42.62
CA ILE A 347 -46.92 -6.84 43.68
C ILE A 347 -48.15 -6.19 43.02
N LEU A 348 -49.36 -6.58 43.44
CA LEU A 348 -50.63 -6.09 42.87
C LEU A 348 -51.63 -5.73 43.98
N ASP A 349 -52.32 -4.58 43.87
CA ASP A 349 -53.40 -4.24 44.82
C ASP A 349 -54.69 -5.00 44.51
N ARG A 350 -55.09 -5.83 45.48
CA ARG A 350 -56.32 -6.62 45.48
C ARG A 350 -57.59 -5.78 45.27
N ASN A 351 -57.60 -4.49 45.62
CA ASN A 351 -58.77 -3.62 45.47
C ASN A 351 -59.06 -3.22 44.01
N LYS A 352 -58.10 -3.37 43.08
CA LYS A 352 -58.33 -3.17 41.63
C LYS A 352 -58.69 -4.45 40.88
N LEU A 353 -58.68 -5.62 41.53
CA LEU A 353 -59.24 -6.84 40.95
C LEU A 353 -60.76 -6.88 41.13
N SER A 354 -61.47 -7.32 40.09
CA SER A 354 -62.91 -7.61 40.16
C SER A 354 -63.17 -8.72 41.18
N SER A 355 -64.24 -8.60 41.98
CA SER A 355 -64.66 -9.61 42.97
C SER A 355 -65.19 -10.93 42.36
N LYS A 356 -65.01 -11.12 41.05
CA LYS A 356 -65.26 -12.36 40.29
C LYS A 356 -64.08 -12.75 39.37
N ALA A 357 -62.92 -12.11 39.50
CA ALA A 357 -61.73 -12.41 38.69
C ALA A 357 -60.75 -13.27 39.49
N ASP A 358 -60.73 -14.57 39.21
CA ASP A 358 -59.77 -15.52 39.79
C ASP A 358 -58.39 -15.48 39.07
N HIS A 359 -58.22 -14.61 38.07
CA HIS A 359 -57.00 -14.43 37.28
C HIS A 359 -56.87 -12.98 36.75
N ILE A 360 -55.63 -12.57 36.47
CA ILE A 360 -55.27 -11.47 35.56
C ILE A 360 -54.38 -12.09 34.49
N ASP A 361 -54.58 -11.68 33.23
CA ASP A 361 -53.75 -12.10 32.09
C ASP A 361 -52.39 -11.39 32.07
N PHE A 362 -51.50 -11.86 32.96
CA PHE A 362 -50.09 -11.97 32.61
C PHE A 362 -49.93 -13.18 31.68
N TYR A 363 -48.89 -13.22 30.85
CA TYR A 363 -48.65 -14.34 29.92
C TYR A 363 -48.11 -15.64 30.60
N TYR A 364 -48.40 -15.81 31.90
CA TYR A 364 -48.23 -17.01 32.76
C TYR A 364 -48.98 -16.75 34.09
N LEU A 365 -49.25 -17.80 34.87
CA LEU A 365 -50.19 -17.79 36.01
C LEU A 365 -49.52 -17.48 37.37
N VAL A 366 -50.03 -16.53 38.17
CA VAL A 366 -49.47 -16.21 39.51
C VAL A 366 -50.46 -15.61 40.54
N ASN A 367 -50.04 -15.55 41.83
CA ASN A 367 -50.83 -15.18 43.03
C ASN A 367 -50.51 -13.74 43.53
N LEU A 368 -51.18 -13.19 44.54
CA LEU A 368 -51.12 -11.75 44.95
C LEU A 368 -49.71 -11.13 45.18
N GLN A 369 -48.72 -11.91 45.58
CA GLN A 369 -47.30 -11.51 45.60
C GLN A 369 -46.46 -12.74 45.27
N GLY A 370 -45.41 -12.59 44.48
CA GLY A 370 -44.55 -13.70 44.09
C GLY A 370 -43.49 -13.36 43.06
N SER A 371 -42.92 -14.41 42.47
CA SER A 371 -41.89 -14.35 41.44
C SER A 371 -41.99 -15.52 40.46
N PHE A 372 -41.63 -15.31 39.21
CA PHE A 372 -41.61 -16.33 38.15
C PHE A 372 -40.32 -16.18 37.32
N SER A 373 -40.04 -17.14 36.42
CA SER A 373 -38.95 -17.04 35.44
C SER A 373 -39.47 -17.04 34.01
N LEU A 374 -38.77 -16.29 33.14
CA LEU A 374 -38.92 -16.29 31.69
C LEU A 374 -37.65 -16.90 31.09
N THR A 375 -37.80 -17.91 30.24
CA THR A 375 -36.71 -18.47 29.43
C THR A 375 -36.59 -17.70 28.11
N LEU A 376 -35.42 -17.13 27.82
CA LEU A 376 -35.13 -16.42 26.59
C LEU A 376 -34.02 -17.12 25.81
N THR A 377 -34.30 -17.55 24.59
CA THR A 377 -33.28 -18.10 23.66
C THR A 377 -32.59 -16.94 22.93
N ILE A 378 -31.31 -16.70 23.23
CA ILE A 378 -30.59 -15.50 22.74
C ILE A 378 -29.81 -15.82 21.45
N GLY A 379 -30.33 -15.40 20.30
CA GLY A 379 -29.65 -15.49 19.00
C GLY A 379 -29.08 -14.16 18.47
N ASN A 380 -28.40 -14.24 17.32
CA ASN A 380 -27.76 -13.11 16.61
C ASN A 380 -28.68 -11.89 16.35
N ASP A 381 -29.99 -12.10 16.24
CA ASP A 381 -30.97 -11.04 15.95
C ASP A 381 -31.13 -10.02 17.11
N PHE A 382 -30.48 -10.25 18.24
CA PHE A 382 -30.50 -9.42 19.44
C PHE A 382 -29.21 -8.60 19.70
N LEU A 383 -28.24 -8.61 18.78
CA LEU A 383 -26.99 -7.85 18.95
C LEU A 383 -27.17 -6.33 18.78
N PRO A 384 -26.46 -5.48 19.55
CA PRO A 384 -25.53 -5.80 20.64
C PRO A 384 -26.18 -5.80 22.04
N ASP A 385 -27.43 -5.33 22.13
CA ASP A 385 -28.17 -5.22 23.39
C ASP A 385 -29.64 -5.59 23.21
N ILE A 386 -30.09 -6.59 23.98
CA ILE A 386 -31.50 -6.98 24.07
C ILE A 386 -32.19 -6.14 25.14
N ARG A 387 -33.43 -5.71 24.85
CA ARG A 387 -34.25 -4.91 25.77
C ARG A 387 -35.57 -5.62 26.02
N LEU A 388 -35.73 -6.19 27.21
CA LEU A 388 -36.94 -6.88 27.61
C LEU A 388 -37.94 -5.85 28.15
N LEU A 389 -39.13 -5.78 27.54
CA LEU A 389 -40.28 -5.04 28.06
C LEU A 389 -41.29 -6.05 28.61
N LEU A 390 -41.69 -5.89 29.86
CA LEU A 390 -42.84 -6.56 30.43
C LEU A 390 -43.90 -5.53 30.83
N TYR A 391 -45.18 -5.83 30.63
CA TYR A 391 -46.27 -4.98 31.07
C TYR A 391 -47.52 -5.78 31.44
N ALA A 392 -48.37 -5.18 32.28
CA ALA A 392 -49.69 -5.64 32.66
C ALA A 392 -50.73 -4.56 32.34
N VAL A 393 -51.96 -4.97 32.03
CA VAL A 393 -53.09 -4.05 31.77
C VAL A 393 -54.21 -4.38 32.73
N PHE A 394 -54.64 -3.39 33.52
CA PHE A 394 -55.75 -3.53 34.46
C PHE A 394 -57.10 -3.18 33.79
N LEU A 395 -58.19 -3.67 34.39
CA LEU A 395 -59.56 -3.51 33.85
C LEU A 395 -60.06 -2.06 33.79
N ASP A 396 -59.41 -1.13 34.50
CA ASP A 396 -59.67 0.31 34.46
C ASP A 396 -58.83 1.06 33.41
N GLY A 397 -57.91 0.36 32.72
CA GLY A 397 -57.00 0.91 31.73
C GLY A 397 -55.67 1.45 32.29
N GLU A 398 -55.34 1.20 33.56
CA GLU A 398 -53.97 1.40 34.06
C GLU A 398 -53.02 0.37 33.41
N VAL A 399 -51.80 0.81 33.09
CA VAL A 399 -50.74 -0.04 32.53
C VAL A 399 -49.49 0.09 33.39
N VAL A 400 -49.10 -0.99 34.06
CA VAL A 400 -47.84 -1.10 34.82
C VAL A 400 -46.84 -1.82 33.93
N ALA A 401 -45.60 -1.30 33.83
CA ALA A 401 -44.59 -1.83 32.93
C ALA A 401 -43.18 -1.67 33.50
N ASP A 402 -42.28 -2.56 33.07
CA ASP A 402 -40.86 -2.56 33.43
C ASP A 402 -39.98 -2.87 32.20
N VAL A 403 -38.76 -2.33 32.18
CA VAL A 403 -37.80 -2.51 31.06
C VAL A 403 -36.37 -2.66 31.58
N GLU A 404 -35.76 -3.79 31.25
CA GLU A 404 -34.33 -4.06 31.52
C GLU A 404 -33.54 -4.19 30.20
N GLN A 405 -32.25 -3.86 30.22
CA GLN A 405 -31.35 -3.95 29.07
C GLN A 405 -30.18 -4.89 29.40
N PHE A 406 -29.96 -5.90 28.57
CA PHE A 406 -28.87 -6.86 28.74
C PHE A 406 -27.85 -6.72 27.60
N GLU A 407 -26.58 -6.93 27.89
CA GLU A 407 -25.50 -7.03 26.89
C GLU A 407 -25.43 -8.47 26.37
N VAL A 408 -25.28 -8.64 25.06
CA VAL A 408 -25.20 -9.97 24.41
C VAL A 408 -23.80 -10.19 23.83
N GLU A 409 -23.26 -11.38 24.00
CA GLU A 409 -21.98 -11.79 23.42
C GLU A 409 -22.01 -11.72 21.89
N LYS A 410 -21.00 -11.05 21.30
CA LYS A 410 -20.90 -10.85 19.85
C LYS A 410 -20.70 -12.19 19.13
N CYS A 411 -21.71 -12.62 18.38
CA CYS A 411 -21.71 -13.89 17.66
C CYS A 411 -22.15 -13.71 16.21
N PHE A 412 -21.72 -14.61 15.32
CA PHE A 412 -22.28 -14.71 13.97
C PHE A 412 -23.26 -15.89 13.90
N LYS A 413 -24.33 -15.75 13.10
CA LYS A 413 -25.30 -16.81 12.83
C LYS A 413 -24.67 -17.95 12.01
N HIS A 414 -23.89 -17.60 11.00
CA HIS A 414 -23.02 -18.51 10.27
C HIS A 414 -21.74 -18.70 11.08
N LYS A 415 -21.55 -19.89 11.67
CA LYS A 415 -20.31 -20.24 12.38
C LYS A 415 -19.23 -20.58 11.35
N VAL A 416 -18.06 -19.97 11.49
CA VAL A 416 -16.87 -20.25 10.67
C VAL A 416 -15.71 -20.55 11.61
N ALA A 417 -14.99 -21.63 11.35
CA ALA A 417 -13.78 -21.99 12.08
C ALA A 417 -12.65 -22.29 11.09
N LEU A 418 -11.45 -21.80 11.41
CA LEU A 418 -10.24 -22.00 10.64
C LEU A 418 -9.14 -22.42 11.62
N ASP A 419 -8.48 -23.55 11.39
CA ASP A 419 -7.26 -23.88 12.13
C ASP A 419 -6.23 -24.66 11.29
N PHE A 420 -4.95 -24.51 11.61
CA PHE A 420 -3.88 -25.35 11.08
C PHE A 420 -3.85 -26.68 11.82
N SER A 421 -3.59 -27.77 11.09
CA SER A 421 -3.38 -29.11 11.68
C SER A 421 -2.22 -29.16 12.68
N HIS A 422 -1.23 -28.27 12.53
CA HIS A 422 -0.07 -28.13 13.41
C HIS A 422 0.14 -26.65 13.80
N LYS A 423 0.58 -26.38 15.04
CA LYS A 423 0.83 -25.01 15.56
C LYS A 423 2.27 -24.53 15.37
N GLU A 424 3.22 -25.46 15.19
CA GLU A 424 4.63 -25.16 14.89
C GLU A 424 5.10 -26.09 13.79
N GLU A 425 5.64 -25.53 12.71
CA GLU A 425 6.13 -26.26 11.53
C GLU A 425 7.52 -25.79 11.09
N VAL A 426 8.13 -26.52 10.16
CA VAL A 426 9.43 -26.16 9.55
C VAL A 426 9.25 -25.51 8.17
N PRO A 427 10.18 -24.64 7.74
CA PRO A 427 10.29 -24.17 6.37
C PRO A 427 10.10 -25.29 5.32
N GLY A 428 9.26 -25.04 4.32
CA GLY A 428 9.05 -25.96 3.20
C GLY A 428 8.33 -27.27 3.52
N SER A 429 7.67 -27.43 4.69
CA SER A 429 6.76 -28.55 4.94
C SER A 429 5.38 -28.32 4.30
N GLU A 430 4.59 -29.39 4.19
CA GLU A 430 3.17 -29.29 3.82
C GLU A 430 2.33 -29.30 5.11
N VAL A 431 1.41 -28.34 5.26
CA VAL A 431 0.47 -28.27 6.38
C VAL A 431 -0.96 -28.20 5.85
N SER A 432 -1.91 -28.85 6.53
CA SER A 432 -3.33 -28.65 6.22
C SER A 432 -3.88 -27.44 6.99
N LEU A 433 -4.56 -26.55 6.27
CA LEU A 433 -5.39 -25.49 6.81
C LEU A 433 -6.85 -25.94 6.70
N ASP A 434 -7.44 -26.28 7.85
CA ASP A 434 -8.76 -26.89 7.96
C ASP A 434 -9.81 -25.79 8.22
N LEU A 435 -10.73 -25.63 7.27
CA LEU A 435 -11.81 -24.64 7.27
C LEU A 435 -13.17 -25.34 7.40
N LYS A 436 -14.03 -24.84 8.31
CA LYS A 436 -15.39 -25.33 8.55
C LYS A 436 -16.38 -24.17 8.47
N ALA A 437 -17.43 -24.34 7.69
CA ALA A 437 -18.45 -23.33 7.42
C ALA A 437 -19.76 -23.99 6.95
N ALA A 438 -20.76 -23.21 6.57
CA ALA A 438 -21.98 -23.76 5.98
C ALA A 438 -21.70 -24.47 4.63
N PRO A 439 -22.38 -25.59 4.31
CA PRO A 439 -22.31 -26.21 2.99
C PRO A 439 -22.64 -25.24 1.86
N GLY A 440 -21.89 -25.31 0.75
CA GLY A 440 -22.05 -24.40 -0.39
C GLY A 440 -21.58 -22.96 -0.15
N SER A 441 -21.01 -22.65 1.02
CA SER A 441 -20.48 -21.31 1.30
C SER A 441 -19.24 -20.96 0.47
N LEU A 442 -19.05 -19.66 0.21
CA LEU A 442 -17.81 -19.13 -0.37
C LEU A 442 -17.03 -18.38 0.72
N CYS A 443 -15.79 -18.79 0.95
CA CYS A 443 -14.93 -18.27 2.00
C CYS A 443 -13.71 -17.53 1.43
N SER A 444 -13.45 -16.33 1.94
CA SER A 444 -12.14 -15.67 1.85
C SER A 444 -11.22 -16.24 2.91
N VAL A 445 -10.01 -16.65 2.53
CA VAL A 445 -8.95 -17.09 3.45
C VAL A 445 -7.71 -16.23 3.24
N GLN A 446 -7.13 -15.73 4.33
CA GLN A 446 -5.95 -14.86 4.35
C GLN A 446 -4.91 -15.40 5.34
N ALA A 447 -3.62 -15.26 4.99
CA ALA A 447 -2.50 -15.45 5.92
C ALA A 447 -1.39 -14.43 5.67
N VAL A 448 -0.98 -13.69 6.71
CA VAL A 448 -0.03 -12.56 6.65
C VAL A 448 1.09 -12.75 7.68
N ASP A 449 2.32 -12.34 7.34
CA ASP A 449 3.45 -12.35 8.27
C ASP A 449 3.23 -11.32 9.40
N LYS A 450 3.43 -11.76 10.65
CA LYS A 450 3.49 -10.88 11.83
C LYS A 450 4.42 -9.68 11.63
N SER A 451 5.52 -9.80 10.89
CA SER A 451 6.46 -8.69 10.62
C SER A 451 5.79 -7.48 9.93
N VAL A 452 4.78 -7.72 9.08
CA VAL A 452 3.98 -6.68 8.41
C VAL A 452 2.94 -6.08 9.36
N LEU A 453 2.33 -6.92 10.20
CA LEU A 453 1.31 -6.53 11.17
C LEU A 453 1.88 -5.67 12.31
N LEU A 454 3.16 -5.84 12.67
CA LEU A 454 3.88 -4.96 13.61
C LEU A 454 4.02 -3.52 13.09
N LYS A 455 4.11 -3.32 11.77
CA LYS A 455 4.15 -1.97 11.16
C LYS A 455 2.77 -1.32 11.10
N LYS A 456 1.75 -1.99 10.56
CA LYS A 456 0.38 -1.44 10.43
C LYS A 456 -0.70 -2.50 10.33
N ASN A 457 -1.32 -2.82 11.46
CA ASN A 457 -2.41 -3.80 11.52
C ASN A 457 -3.78 -3.20 11.14
N ASN A 458 -4.14 -3.31 9.86
CA ASN A 458 -5.46 -2.96 9.32
C ASN A 458 -6.36 -4.20 9.08
N THR A 459 -6.07 -5.36 9.69
CA THR A 459 -6.85 -6.62 9.48
C THR A 459 -8.30 -6.47 9.95
N LEU A 460 -9.24 -7.18 9.31
CA LEU A 460 -10.60 -7.27 9.84
C LEU A 460 -10.61 -8.15 11.09
N THR A 461 -11.40 -7.73 12.08
CA THR A 461 -11.68 -8.50 13.29
C THR A 461 -13.18 -8.64 13.50
N ALA A 462 -13.61 -9.68 14.21
CA ALA A 462 -15.01 -9.86 14.60
C ALA A 462 -15.58 -8.61 15.31
N ASP A 463 -14.76 -7.90 16.09
CA ASP A 463 -15.15 -6.63 16.73
C ASP A 463 -15.40 -5.50 15.73
N THR A 464 -14.55 -5.33 14.71
CA THR A 464 -14.76 -4.30 13.68
C THR A 464 -16.04 -4.54 12.88
N VAL A 465 -16.28 -5.76 12.41
CA VAL A 465 -17.48 -6.13 11.63
C VAL A 465 -18.74 -5.90 12.46
N ASN A 466 -18.77 -6.36 13.71
CA ASN A 466 -19.92 -6.14 14.58
C ASN A 466 -20.13 -4.65 14.90
N THR A 467 -19.06 -3.87 15.05
CA THR A 467 -19.17 -2.40 15.26
C THR A 467 -19.73 -1.69 14.02
N PHE A 468 -19.40 -2.13 12.80
CA PHE A 468 -20.01 -1.61 11.57
C PHE A 468 -21.52 -1.94 11.46
N ASN A 469 -21.93 -3.16 11.82
CA ASN A 469 -23.36 -3.53 11.89
C ASN A 469 -24.10 -2.64 12.90
N ILE A 470 -23.50 -2.37 14.07
CA ILE A 470 -24.04 -1.48 15.10
C ILE A 470 -24.13 -0.02 14.59
N LEU A 471 -23.14 0.47 13.85
CA LEU A 471 -23.14 1.84 13.30
C LEU A 471 -24.26 2.07 12.27
N ASN A 472 -24.57 1.10 11.41
CA ASN A 472 -25.74 1.18 10.53
C ASN A 472 -27.09 1.19 11.30
N SER A 473 -27.15 0.57 12.48
CA SER A 473 -28.27 0.67 13.43
C SER A 473 -28.35 2.02 14.17
N LEU A 474 -27.23 2.75 14.24
CA LEU A 474 -27.07 4.02 14.95
C LEU A 474 -27.24 5.28 14.08
N SER A 475 -27.40 5.19 12.75
CA SER A 475 -27.76 6.35 11.89
C SER A 475 -29.24 6.80 12.03
N PHE A 476 -29.74 6.75 13.26
CA PHE A 476 -31.09 7.02 13.75
C PHE A 476 -31.10 8.03 14.91
N LEU A 477 -29.98 8.72 15.17
CA LEU A 477 -29.80 9.64 16.29
C LEU A 477 -29.37 11.04 15.82
N ILE A 478 -30.37 11.83 15.41
CA ILE A 478 -30.58 13.24 15.75
C ILE A 478 -32.06 13.50 15.44
N ASP A 479 -32.91 13.55 16.46
CA ASP A 479 -33.78 14.70 16.73
C ASP A 479 -34.45 14.58 18.12
N LEU A 480 -34.96 15.69 18.65
CA LEU A 480 -35.31 15.81 20.07
C LEU A 480 -36.75 15.38 20.46
N LEU A 481 -36.86 14.89 21.71
CA LEU A 481 -38.03 14.97 22.61
C LEU A 481 -39.32 14.16 22.29
N SER A 482 -39.54 13.10 23.10
CA SER A 482 -40.63 13.03 24.11
C SER A 482 -41.78 11.98 24.01
N SER A 483 -41.55 10.73 24.43
CA SER A 483 -42.52 9.91 25.21
C SER A 483 -41.94 8.63 25.79
N LEU A 484 -42.10 8.39 27.10
CA LEU A 484 -41.31 7.41 27.83
C LEU A 484 -42.11 6.32 28.52
N PHE A 485 -42.26 5.21 27.80
CA PHE A 485 -41.42 4.03 28.06
C PHE A 485 -41.08 3.43 26.68
N PHE A 486 -42.12 3.28 25.85
CA PHE A 486 -42.07 2.74 24.49
C PHE A 486 -41.13 3.45 23.49
N GLN A 487 -40.86 4.77 23.57
CA GLN A 487 -39.86 5.39 22.66
C GLN A 487 -38.40 5.11 23.06
N LYS A 488 -38.11 4.67 24.30
CA LYS A 488 -36.76 4.14 24.63
C LYS A 488 -36.45 2.85 23.84
N LEU A 489 -37.50 2.16 23.40
CA LEU A 489 -37.48 1.00 22.52
C LEU A 489 -37.70 1.39 21.04
N ARG A 490 -37.65 2.69 20.71
CA ARG A 490 -37.95 3.30 19.39
C ARG A 490 -39.37 3.01 18.84
N MET A 491 -40.26 2.39 19.59
CA MET A 491 -41.63 2.01 19.16
C MET A 491 -42.62 3.18 19.22
N LYS A 492 -43.66 3.12 18.37
CA LYS A 492 -44.78 4.07 18.34
C LYS A 492 -46.10 3.38 18.70
N LEU A 493 -46.46 3.44 19.98
CA LEU A 493 -47.69 2.83 20.51
C LEU A 493 -48.95 3.64 20.12
N LEU A 494 -50.06 2.91 19.93
CA LEU A 494 -51.42 3.41 19.68
C LEU A 494 -52.35 2.67 20.65
N THR A 495 -52.93 3.37 21.63
CA THR A 495 -53.88 2.80 22.61
C THR A 495 -55.02 3.77 22.91
N ASN A 496 -56.03 3.28 23.62
CA ASN A 496 -57.10 4.02 24.27
C ASN A 496 -56.81 4.34 25.76
N THR A 497 -55.62 4.00 26.27
CA THR A 497 -55.22 4.12 27.69
C THR A 497 -54.36 5.36 28.01
N ARG A 498 -54.21 5.70 29.29
CA ARG A 498 -53.53 6.93 29.76
C ARG A 498 -52.10 6.63 30.23
N ILE A 499 -51.08 7.31 29.69
CA ILE A 499 -49.66 7.08 30.01
C ILE A 499 -48.90 8.42 30.13
N LYS A 500 -47.99 8.56 31.12
CA LYS A 500 -47.13 9.74 31.35
C LYS A 500 -45.61 9.36 31.47
N LYS A 501 -44.75 10.37 31.43
CA LYS A 501 -43.24 10.38 31.36
C LYS A 501 -42.63 10.65 32.77
N PRO A 502 -41.29 10.54 33.08
CA PRO A 502 -40.11 10.60 32.20
C PRO A 502 -38.94 9.59 32.49
N VAL A 503 -37.65 10.04 32.61
CA VAL A 503 -36.44 9.38 32.03
C VAL A 503 -35.39 8.79 33.02
N SER A 504 -34.66 7.75 32.56
CA SER A 504 -33.39 7.19 33.09
C SER A 504 -32.36 6.94 31.96
N CYS A 505 -31.06 6.70 32.28
CA CYS A 505 -30.00 5.94 31.55
C CYS A 505 -28.60 6.24 32.18
N MET A 506 -27.49 5.47 32.10
CA MET A 506 -27.15 4.02 32.05
C MET A 506 -25.64 3.85 31.64
N ARG A 507 -24.95 2.72 31.96
CA ARG A 507 -23.61 2.19 31.50
C ARG A 507 -22.38 2.34 32.45
N ARG A 508 -21.42 1.38 32.56
CA ARG A 508 -21.27 -0.08 32.20
C ARG A 508 -19.91 -0.67 32.74
N ASP A 509 -19.55 -1.92 32.34
CA ASP A 509 -18.21 -2.62 32.35
C ASP A 509 -17.95 -3.61 33.54
N MET A 510 -17.21 -4.77 33.46
CA MET A 510 -16.84 -5.74 32.38
C MET A 510 -16.13 -7.05 32.91
N GLU A 511 -16.42 -8.23 32.33
CA GLU A 511 -15.61 -9.50 32.25
C GLU A 511 -15.05 -10.24 33.54
N LYS A 512 -14.23 -11.34 33.59
CA LYS A 512 -13.59 -12.32 32.63
C LYS A 512 -13.07 -13.64 33.33
N LYS A 513 -12.56 -14.63 32.55
CA LYS A 513 -11.52 -15.70 32.84
C LYS A 513 -11.92 -16.96 33.69
N VAL A 514 -11.26 -18.16 33.70
CA VAL A 514 -10.29 -18.92 32.81
C VAL A 514 -10.00 -20.37 33.36
N LEU A 515 -9.12 -21.19 32.72
CA LEU A 515 -8.63 -22.58 33.03
C LEU A 515 -9.54 -23.76 32.61
N SER A 516 -9.12 -25.02 32.29
CA SER A 516 -7.82 -25.75 32.05
C SER A 516 -8.11 -27.07 31.25
N GLY A 517 -7.21 -27.90 30.67
CA GLY A 517 -5.75 -27.84 30.39
C GLY A 517 -4.95 -29.17 30.60
N THR A 518 -4.47 -29.86 29.54
CA THR A 518 -3.32 -30.85 29.47
C THR A 518 -3.11 -31.41 28.04
N ALA A 519 -1.96 -32.04 27.70
CA ALA A 519 -1.56 -32.40 26.31
C ALA A 519 -0.62 -33.62 26.16
N SER A 520 -0.36 -34.09 24.92
CA SER A 520 0.59 -35.18 24.55
C SER A 520 1.28 -34.94 23.17
N ARG A 521 2.20 -35.83 22.72
CA ARG A 521 3.19 -35.61 21.63
C ARG A 521 3.29 -36.73 20.57
N VAL A 522 3.70 -36.37 19.34
CA VAL A 522 4.22 -37.27 18.26
C VAL A 522 5.46 -36.59 17.58
N ALA A 523 6.19 -37.28 16.69
CA ALA A 523 7.56 -36.93 16.22
C ALA A 523 7.68 -36.40 14.76
N LYS A 524 8.84 -35.78 14.42
CA LYS A 524 9.14 -35.08 13.14
C LYS A 524 9.86 -35.94 12.08
N LYS A 525 9.91 -35.44 10.83
CA LYS A 525 10.77 -35.86 9.69
C LYS A 525 11.72 -34.71 9.27
N LYS A 526 12.71 -34.99 8.39
CA LYS A 526 13.78 -34.04 7.99
C LYS A 526 13.41 -33.15 6.76
N PRO A 527 13.95 -31.92 6.67
CA PRO A 527 13.56 -30.89 5.68
C PRO A 527 14.40 -30.88 4.36
N LYS A 528 14.14 -29.87 3.52
CA LYS A 528 14.67 -29.59 2.17
C LYS A 528 15.13 -28.09 2.12
N PRO A 529 16.00 -27.65 1.18
CA PRO A 529 16.50 -26.26 1.16
C PRO A 529 15.44 -25.17 0.95
N ARG A 530 15.75 -23.97 1.47
CA ARG A 530 14.88 -22.78 1.59
C ARG A 530 15.05 -21.79 0.44
N THR A 531 13.95 -21.26 -0.13
CA THR A 531 13.95 -20.31 -1.26
C THR A 531 12.81 -19.27 -1.29
N LEU A 532 11.69 -19.47 -0.59
CA LEU A 532 10.44 -18.71 -0.78
C LEU A 532 10.10 -17.78 0.40
N PHE A 533 10.23 -16.46 0.20
CA PHE A 533 10.06 -15.43 1.24
C PHE A 533 8.98 -14.38 0.91
N PRO A 534 7.67 -14.68 1.05
CA PRO A 534 6.58 -13.74 0.82
C PRO A 534 6.24 -12.90 2.05
N GLU A 535 5.46 -11.82 1.87
CA GLU A 535 4.86 -11.03 2.96
C GLU A 535 3.37 -11.41 3.23
N THR A 536 2.64 -11.74 2.17
CA THR A 536 1.29 -12.33 2.20
C THR A 536 1.39 -13.76 1.66
N TRP A 537 1.07 -14.77 2.46
CA TRP A 537 1.18 -16.19 2.07
C TRP A 537 -0.08 -16.70 1.35
N ILE A 538 -1.26 -16.48 1.95
CA ILE A 538 -2.55 -16.96 1.45
C ILE A 538 -3.46 -15.75 1.19
N TRP A 539 -4.14 -15.74 0.04
CA TRP A 539 -5.17 -14.75 -0.29
C TRP A 539 -6.15 -15.37 -1.30
N ASP A 540 -6.95 -16.34 -0.86
CA ASP A 540 -7.69 -17.23 -1.75
C ASP A 540 -9.20 -17.23 -1.47
N LEU A 541 -9.99 -17.57 -2.50
CA LEU A 541 -11.42 -17.79 -2.38
C LEU A 541 -11.72 -19.29 -2.53
N VAL A 542 -12.33 -19.87 -1.51
CA VAL A 542 -12.53 -21.32 -1.37
C VAL A 542 -14.01 -21.61 -1.20
N SER A 543 -14.56 -22.48 -2.07
CA SER A 543 -15.92 -22.99 -1.92
C SER A 543 -15.93 -24.20 -0.99
N VAL A 544 -16.88 -24.25 -0.05
CA VAL A 544 -17.05 -25.36 0.89
C VAL A 544 -18.06 -26.37 0.34
N GLY A 545 -17.75 -27.67 0.46
CA GLY A 545 -18.56 -28.77 -0.08
C GLY A 545 -19.85 -29.02 0.71
N ASP A 546 -20.63 -30.01 0.25
CA ASP A 546 -21.88 -30.46 0.87
C ASP A 546 -21.70 -31.01 2.31
N ASP A 547 -20.45 -31.33 2.68
CA ASP A 547 -20.00 -31.81 3.98
C ASP A 547 -19.66 -30.69 4.99
N GLY A 548 -19.61 -29.42 4.57
CA GLY A 548 -19.36 -28.27 5.44
C GLY A 548 -17.90 -28.13 5.94
N GLN A 549 -16.96 -28.90 5.38
CA GLN A 549 -15.53 -28.81 5.69
C GLN A 549 -14.68 -28.82 4.42
N VAL A 550 -13.56 -28.10 4.45
CA VAL A 550 -12.51 -28.18 3.42
C VAL A 550 -11.13 -28.09 4.07
N SER A 551 -10.20 -28.95 3.66
CA SER A 551 -8.80 -28.96 4.14
C SER A 551 -7.88 -28.59 2.98
N LEU A 552 -7.27 -27.41 3.06
CA LEU A 552 -6.33 -26.92 2.05
C LEU A 552 -4.94 -27.45 2.39
N GLN A 553 -4.29 -28.18 1.48
CA GLN A 553 -2.86 -28.50 1.61
C GLN A 553 -2.06 -27.33 1.08
N VAL A 554 -1.17 -26.77 1.90
CA VAL A 554 -0.35 -25.61 1.55
C VAL A 554 1.10 -25.80 2.00
N ALA A 555 2.02 -25.53 1.08
CA ALA A 555 3.44 -25.48 1.37
C ALA A 555 3.75 -24.26 2.27
N VAL A 556 4.42 -24.52 3.39
CA VAL A 556 4.84 -23.54 4.39
C VAL A 556 6.00 -22.69 3.83
N PRO A 557 5.90 -21.35 3.85
CA PRO A 557 6.96 -20.48 3.35
C PRO A 557 8.27 -20.61 4.14
N ASP A 558 9.37 -20.22 3.52
CA ASP A 558 10.70 -20.37 4.13
C ASP A 558 11.07 -19.25 5.11
N THR A 559 10.21 -18.22 5.22
CA THR A 559 10.29 -17.17 6.23
C THR A 559 10.08 -17.76 7.63
N ILE A 560 11.13 -17.74 8.46
CA ILE A 560 11.08 -18.13 9.89
C ILE A 560 10.35 -17.02 10.66
N THR A 561 9.03 -17.14 10.78
CA THR A 561 8.14 -16.13 11.40
C THR A 561 6.87 -16.77 11.98
N GLU A 562 6.00 -15.94 12.55
CA GLU A 562 4.64 -16.30 12.97
C GLU A 562 3.64 -15.81 11.91
N TRP A 563 2.94 -16.74 11.27
CA TRP A 563 1.91 -16.45 10.26
C TRP A 563 0.55 -16.35 10.93
N ASN A 564 -0.12 -15.21 10.74
CA ASN A 564 -1.43 -14.92 11.30
C ASN A 564 -2.50 -15.11 10.21
N ALA A 565 -3.47 -15.99 10.46
CA ALA A 565 -4.48 -16.39 9.48
C ALA A 565 -5.91 -16.28 10.01
N ASN A 566 -6.82 -15.87 9.13
CA ASN A 566 -8.26 -15.75 9.38
C ASN A 566 -9.06 -16.08 8.11
N ALA A 567 -10.36 -16.27 8.27
CA ALA A 567 -11.29 -16.46 7.17
C ALA A 567 -12.65 -15.80 7.44
N PHE A 568 -13.33 -15.40 6.37
CA PHE A 568 -14.75 -15.03 6.42
C PHE A 568 -15.52 -15.76 5.33
N CYS A 569 -16.78 -16.12 5.58
CA CYS A 569 -17.60 -16.87 4.65
C CYS A 569 -18.97 -16.23 4.41
N VAL A 570 -19.45 -16.30 3.18
CA VAL A 570 -20.79 -15.89 2.75
C VAL A 570 -21.57 -17.13 2.31
N ALA A 571 -22.82 -17.22 2.75
CA ALA A 571 -23.77 -18.28 2.41
C ALA A 571 -25.20 -17.74 2.58
N ASP A 572 -26.21 -18.52 2.18
CA ASP A 572 -27.63 -18.20 2.40
C ASP A 572 -27.99 -18.01 3.89
N THR A 573 -27.18 -18.60 4.80
CA THR A 573 -27.29 -18.38 6.26
C THR A 573 -26.75 -17.03 6.74
N GLY A 574 -26.15 -16.23 5.85
CA GLY A 574 -25.53 -14.94 6.13
C GLY A 574 -23.99 -14.99 6.25
N PHE A 575 -23.43 -13.89 6.76
CA PHE A 575 -21.99 -13.74 7.00
C PHE A 575 -21.52 -14.50 8.25
N GLY A 576 -20.34 -15.11 8.14
CA GLY A 576 -19.60 -15.67 9.26
C GLY A 576 -18.11 -15.28 9.20
N PHE A 577 -17.46 -15.20 10.36
CA PHE A 577 -16.07 -14.78 10.51
C PHE A 577 -15.35 -15.71 11.49
N SER A 578 -14.13 -16.14 11.17
CA SER A 578 -13.34 -17.01 12.05
C SER A 578 -12.62 -16.22 13.15
N PRO A 579 -12.30 -16.86 14.30
CA PRO A 579 -11.21 -16.40 15.14
C PRO A 579 -9.90 -16.32 14.34
N LEU A 580 -8.95 -15.51 14.82
CA LEU A 580 -7.58 -15.54 14.32
C LEU A 580 -6.90 -16.83 14.80
N THR A 581 -6.24 -17.56 13.89
CA THR A 581 -5.32 -18.65 14.21
C THR A 581 -3.89 -18.30 13.78
N THR A 582 -2.90 -19.00 14.33
CA THR A 582 -1.48 -18.75 14.05
C THR A 582 -0.72 -20.04 13.75
N LEU A 583 0.25 -19.94 12.84
CA LEU A 583 1.24 -20.97 12.53
C LEU A 583 2.64 -20.43 12.78
N ARG A 584 3.40 -21.04 13.68
CA ARG A 584 4.77 -20.65 13.98
C ARG A 584 5.75 -21.44 13.12
N VAL A 585 6.38 -20.81 12.15
CA VAL A 585 7.40 -21.44 11.29
C VAL A 585 8.75 -21.29 11.97
N PHE A 586 9.28 -22.39 12.50
CA PHE A 586 10.46 -22.37 13.33
C PHE A 586 11.36 -23.61 13.18
N GLN A 587 12.57 -23.38 12.68
CA GLN A 587 13.63 -24.36 12.66
C GLN A 587 14.48 -24.20 13.93
N PRO A 588 14.70 -25.25 14.76
CA PRO A 588 15.42 -25.11 16.03
C PRO A 588 16.95 -25.02 15.88
N PHE A 589 17.47 -25.23 14.68
CA PHE A 589 18.88 -25.08 14.30
C PHE A 589 18.92 -24.54 12.87
N PHE A 590 19.45 -23.33 12.67
CA PHE A 590 19.50 -22.69 11.36
C PHE A 590 20.67 -21.71 11.24
N VAL A 591 20.96 -21.34 10.00
CA VAL A 591 21.94 -20.32 9.61
C VAL A 591 21.22 -19.09 9.03
N ASP A 592 21.74 -17.89 9.31
CA ASP A 592 21.55 -16.70 8.48
C ASP A 592 22.90 -16.20 7.94
N LEU A 593 22.88 -15.62 6.75
CA LEU A 593 24.04 -15.11 6.01
C LEU A 593 23.96 -13.60 5.84
N SER A 594 24.99 -12.86 6.27
CA SER A 594 25.18 -11.45 5.96
C SER A 594 26.15 -11.30 4.79
N LEU A 595 25.67 -10.64 3.73
CA LEU A 595 26.35 -10.41 2.45
C LEU A 595 26.24 -8.92 2.11
N PRO A 596 27.25 -8.29 1.46
CA PRO A 596 27.05 -7.01 0.79
C PRO A 596 26.05 -7.16 -0.36
N TYR A 597 25.39 -6.05 -0.75
CA TYR A 597 24.45 -6.05 -1.88
C TYR A 597 25.12 -6.41 -3.22
N SER A 598 26.29 -5.84 -3.49
CA SER A 598 27.11 -6.12 -4.67
C SER A 598 28.60 -6.02 -4.33
N VAL A 599 29.44 -6.61 -5.18
CA VAL A 599 30.91 -6.49 -5.14
C VAL A 599 31.48 -6.33 -6.55
N ILE A 600 32.65 -5.71 -6.67
CA ILE A 600 33.36 -5.54 -7.95
C ILE A 600 34.37 -6.67 -8.14
N GLN A 601 34.58 -7.10 -9.39
CA GLN A 601 35.53 -8.17 -9.71
C GLN A 601 36.95 -7.89 -9.14
N GLY A 602 37.50 -8.86 -8.41
CA GLY A 602 38.81 -8.79 -7.77
C GLY A 602 38.82 -8.15 -6.37
N GLU A 603 37.67 -7.75 -5.82
CA GLU A 603 37.53 -7.39 -4.39
C GLU A 603 37.40 -8.63 -3.51
N THR A 604 37.64 -8.49 -2.21
CA THR A 604 37.53 -9.57 -1.23
C THR A 604 36.65 -9.14 -0.06
N PHE A 605 35.51 -9.80 0.15
CA PHE A 605 34.52 -9.43 1.16
C PHE A 605 34.47 -10.45 2.32
N SER A 606 34.03 -9.97 3.48
CA SER A 606 33.88 -10.80 4.69
C SER A 606 32.48 -11.41 4.76
N LEU A 607 32.29 -12.63 4.22
CA LEU A 607 31.05 -13.39 4.38
C LEU A 607 30.87 -13.76 5.85
N LYS A 608 29.76 -13.34 6.49
CA LYS A 608 29.42 -13.71 7.87
C LYS A 608 28.24 -14.68 7.86
N ALA A 609 28.37 -15.83 8.51
CA ALA A 609 27.26 -16.75 8.75
C ALA A 609 27.02 -16.91 10.26
N THR A 610 25.85 -16.50 10.75
CA THR A 610 25.46 -16.69 12.15
C THR A 610 24.61 -17.94 12.27
N VAL A 611 25.11 -18.91 13.03
CA VAL A 611 24.39 -20.16 13.33
C VAL A 611 23.73 -20.02 14.70
N PHE A 612 22.44 -20.36 14.77
CA PHE A 612 21.64 -20.30 16.00
C PHE A 612 21.33 -21.71 16.49
N ASN A 613 21.63 -22.02 17.77
CA ASN A 613 21.21 -23.26 18.42
C ASN A 613 20.07 -22.99 19.40
N TYR A 614 18.85 -23.43 19.07
CA TYR A 614 17.69 -23.40 19.95
C TYR A 614 17.22 -24.78 20.40
N LEU A 615 18.02 -25.83 20.15
CA LEU A 615 17.86 -27.15 20.77
C LEU A 615 18.16 -27.07 22.28
N LYS A 616 17.80 -28.12 23.03
CA LYS A 616 18.06 -28.21 24.47
C LYS A 616 19.48 -28.67 24.82
N ASP A 617 20.12 -29.35 23.89
CA ASP A 617 21.42 -29.97 24.06
C ASP A 617 22.52 -29.11 23.44
N CYS A 618 23.72 -29.15 24.00
CA CYS A 618 24.87 -28.49 23.39
C CYS A 618 25.33 -29.32 22.18
N ILE A 619 25.30 -28.69 21.00
CA ILE A 619 25.71 -29.31 19.74
C ILE A 619 27.10 -28.82 19.37
N GLN A 620 27.86 -29.69 18.70
CA GLN A 620 29.00 -29.24 17.90
C GLN A 620 28.49 -28.90 16.50
N VAL A 621 28.90 -27.75 15.96
CA VAL A 621 28.55 -27.30 14.61
C VAL A 621 29.82 -27.31 13.77
N HIS A 622 29.73 -27.86 12.56
CA HIS A 622 30.74 -27.74 11.51
C HIS A 622 30.15 -26.94 10.35
N THR A 623 30.79 -25.83 9.96
CA THR A 623 30.35 -24.98 8.85
C THR A 623 31.27 -25.10 7.65
N THR A 624 30.70 -25.30 6.46
CA THR A 624 31.46 -25.35 5.19
C THR A 624 30.80 -24.47 4.15
N LEU A 625 31.59 -23.59 3.52
CA LEU A 625 31.23 -22.84 2.32
C LEU A 625 31.65 -23.66 1.10
N THR A 626 30.79 -23.75 0.08
CA THR A 626 31.09 -24.46 -1.17
C THR A 626 31.80 -23.54 -2.15
N GLU A 627 32.97 -23.94 -2.64
CA GLU A 627 33.72 -23.21 -3.67
C GLU A 627 32.99 -23.30 -5.03
N ILE A 628 32.81 -22.17 -5.71
CA ILE A 628 32.26 -22.08 -7.07
C ILE A 628 33.27 -21.38 -8.00
N PRO A 629 33.27 -21.65 -9.32
CA PRO A 629 34.27 -21.09 -10.23
C PRO A 629 34.33 -19.55 -10.30
N GLU A 630 33.29 -18.88 -9.81
CA GLU A 630 33.09 -17.43 -9.77
C GLU A 630 33.66 -16.77 -8.50
N LEU A 631 33.89 -17.54 -7.42
CA LEU A 631 34.28 -17.08 -6.10
C LEU A 631 35.41 -17.92 -5.50
N LYS A 632 36.51 -17.28 -5.11
CA LYS A 632 37.65 -17.93 -4.46
C LYS A 632 37.64 -17.65 -2.95
N VAL A 633 37.64 -18.69 -2.13
CA VAL A 633 37.79 -18.56 -0.66
C VAL A 633 39.27 -18.41 -0.29
N GLU A 634 39.60 -17.50 0.61
CA GLU A 634 40.98 -17.37 1.10
C GLU A 634 41.26 -18.29 2.30
N PRO A 635 42.43 -18.96 2.35
CA PRO A 635 42.80 -19.83 3.47
C PRO A 635 43.23 -19.02 4.69
N CYS A 636 42.33 -18.83 5.67
CA CYS A 636 42.64 -18.09 6.91
C CYS A 636 43.29 -19.00 8.00
N PRO A 637 44.59 -18.84 8.32
CA PRO A 637 45.30 -19.72 9.24
C PRO A 637 44.91 -19.44 10.70
N GLY A 638 44.04 -20.29 11.25
CA GLY A 638 43.57 -20.21 12.64
C GLY A 638 42.05 -20.16 12.81
N CYS A 639 41.30 -20.01 11.71
CA CYS A 639 39.84 -20.05 11.71
C CYS A 639 39.29 -21.40 12.20
N GLN A 640 38.49 -21.39 13.26
CA GLN A 640 37.79 -22.58 13.76
C GLN A 640 36.36 -22.64 13.20
N PHE A 641 36.20 -23.32 12.05
CA PHE A 641 34.90 -23.67 11.47
C PHE A 641 34.19 -24.84 12.19
N ILE A 642 34.68 -25.20 13.38
CA ILE A 642 34.07 -26.14 14.31
C ILE A 642 33.94 -25.44 15.66
N SER A 643 32.72 -25.29 16.18
CA SER A 643 32.46 -24.75 17.52
C SER A 643 31.38 -25.56 18.22
N CYS A 644 31.45 -25.65 19.55
CA CYS A 644 30.29 -26.02 20.34
C CYS A 644 29.36 -24.79 20.50
N LEU A 645 28.05 -25.02 20.43
CA LEU A 645 26.99 -24.05 20.76
C LEU A 645 26.01 -24.75 21.73
N CYS A 646 25.78 -24.16 22.89
CA CYS A 646 24.78 -24.60 23.86
C CYS A 646 23.38 -24.00 23.60
N ALA A 647 22.42 -24.36 24.45
CA ALA A 647 21.00 -24.07 24.24
C ALA A 647 20.67 -22.56 24.33
N ASN A 648 20.14 -22.01 23.22
CA ASN A 648 19.89 -20.58 22.99
C ASN A 648 21.16 -19.72 22.83
N GLU A 649 22.28 -20.32 22.40
CA GLU A 649 23.47 -19.60 21.95
C GLU A 649 23.46 -19.39 20.42
N ALA A 650 24.13 -18.33 19.97
CA ALA A 650 24.41 -18.06 18.57
C ALA A 650 25.92 -17.89 18.34
N LYS A 651 26.42 -18.26 17.17
CA LYS A 651 27.84 -18.11 16.81
C LYS A 651 28.00 -17.69 15.35
N THR A 652 28.66 -16.56 15.14
CA THR A 652 29.07 -16.10 13.81
C THR A 652 30.40 -16.72 13.41
N PHE A 653 30.44 -17.27 12.19
CA PHE A 653 31.62 -17.72 11.46
C PHE A 653 31.88 -16.74 10.30
N VAL A 654 33.13 -16.58 9.90
CA VAL A 654 33.54 -15.61 8.87
C VAL A 654 34.48 -16.24 7.86
N TRP A 655 34.26 -15.96 6.57
CA TRP A 655 35.15 -16.33 5.46
C TRP A 655 35.52 -15.07 4.67
N ASN A 656 36.79 -14.97 4.28
CA ASN A 656 37.23 -14.03 3.25
C ASN A 656 36.97 -14.66 1.88
N VAL A 657 36.22 -13.97 1.02
CA VAL A 657 35.84 -14.48 -0.31
C VAL A 657 36.15 -13.43 -1.38
N THR A 658 36.95 -13.81 -2.37
CA THR A 658 37.35 -12.97 -3.51
C THR A 658 36.46 -13.22 -4.73
N ALA A 659 35.91 -12.17 -5.33
CA ALA A 659 35.14 -12.28 -6.58
C ALA A 659 36.06 -12.42 -7.79
N THR A 660 35.87 -13.45 -8.64
CA THR A 660 36.80 -13.74 -9.75
C THR A 660 36.18 -13.72 -11.15
N ARG A 661 34.87 -13.92 -11.31
CA ARG A 661 34.17 -13.87 -12.60
C ARG A 661 32.94 -12.98 -12.55
N LEU A 662 32.51 -12.51 -13.71
CA LEU A 662 31.36 -11.61 -13.87
C LEU A 662 30.04 -12.38 -14.01
N GLY A 663 28.98 -11.90 -13.38
CA GLY A 663 27.63 -12.43 -13.48
C GLY A 663 26.85 -12.35 -12.17
N GLU A 664 25.58 -12.75 -12.21
CA GLU A 664 24.85 -13.15 -11.00
C GLU A 664 25.38 -14.50 -10.55
N ALA A 665 26.11 -14.52 -9.42
CA ALA A 665 26.58 -15.77 -8.84
C ALA A 665 25.50 -16.31 -7.89
N GLU A 666 24.81 -17.38 -8.30
CA GLU A 666 24.09 -18.26 -7.38
C GLU A 666 25.13 -18.88 -6.41
N GLN A 667 25.27 -18.32 -5.20
CA GLN A 667 26.33 -18.77 -4.29
C GLN A 667 26.07 -20.18 -3.80
N GLY A 668 27.11 -21.02 -3.89
CA GLY A 668 27.06 -22.43 -3.51
C GLY A 668 26.82 -22.64 -2.01
N ASP A 669 26.19 -23.78 -1.71
CA ASP A 669 25.74 -24.21 -0.38
C ASP A 669 26.69 -23.81 0.77
N VAL A 670 26.21 -22.95 1.68
CA VAL A 670 26.74 -22.90 3.05
C VAL A 670 26.05 -24.00 3.86
N ILE A 671 26.76 -25.09 4.13
CA ILE A 671 26.25 -26.25 4.86
C ILE A 671 26.71 -26.18 6.31
N ALA A 672 25.77 -26.06 7.25
CA ALA A 672 26.03 -26.24 8.68
C ALA A 672 25.58 -27.65 9.10
N THR A 673 26.52 -28.50 9.54
CA THR A 673 26.26 -29.92 9.91
C THR A 673 26.45 -30.16 11.40
N THR A 674 25.56 -30.95 12.02
CA THR A 674 25.69 -31.45 13.41
C THR A 674 26.12 -32.94 13.44
N PRO A 675 27.10 -33.34 14.27
CA PRO A 675 27.65 -34.71 14.26
C PRO A 675 26.81 -35.72 15.04
N LEU A 676 25.94 -35.29 15.96
CA LEU A 676 25.19 -36.18 16.85
C LEU A 676 23.95 -36.82 16.20
N GLN A 677 23.37 -36.21 15.16
CA GLN A 677 22.21 -36.78 14.44
C GLN A 677 22.13 -36.45 12.94
N GLY A 678 23.16 -35.81 12.37
CA GLY A 678 23.26 -35.57 10.92
C GLY A 678 22.12 -34.71 10.40
N GLU A 679 21.78 -33.63 11.11
CA GLU A 679 20.94 -32.56 10.57
C GLU A 679 21.84 -31.53 9.90
N ARG A 680 21.36 -31.00 8.77
CA ARG A 680 22.03 -30.00 7.95
C ARG A 680 21.04 -28.89 7.64
N ASP A 681 21.47 -27.65 7.83
CA ASP A 681 20.83 -26.49 7.22
C ASP A 681 21.72 -26.01 6.07
N THR A 682 21.08 -25.67 4.95
CA THR A 682 21.75 -25.19 3.73
C THR A 682 21.05 -23.91 3.29
N VAL A 683 21.82 -22.83 3.17
CA VAL A 683 21.32 -21.52 2.76
C VAL A 683 22.02 -21.09 1.47
N ILE A 684 21.21 -20.61 0.51
CA ILE A 684 21.63 -20.03 -0.76
C ILE A 684 21.11 -18.59 -0.77
N LYS A 685 21.98 -17.62 -1.11
CA LYS A 685 21.61 -16.22 -1.41
C LYS A 685 22.42 -15.77 -2.63
N PRO A 686 21.83 -15.13 -3.64
CA PRO A 686 22.58 -14.61 -4.77
C PRO A 686 23.50 -13.46 -4.36
N LEU A 687 24.62 -13.28 -5.06
CA LEU A 687 25.46 -12.08 -4.97
C LEU A 687 25.72 -11.51 -6.37
N LEU A 688 25.53 -10.19 -6.52
CA LEU A 688 25.79 -9.48 -7.76
C LEU A 688 27.29 -9.13 -7.87
N ILE A 689 27.98 -9.68 -8.88
CA ILE A 689 29.39 -9.35 -9.17
C ILE A 689 29.44 -8.38 -10.36
N LYS A 690 29.67 -7.09 -10.08
CA LYS A 690 29.82 -6.05 -11.11
C LYS A 690 31.22 -6.11 -11.77
N PRO A 691 31.34 -5.79 -13.08
CA PRO A 691 32.61 -5.37 -13.66
C PRO A 691 33.02 -3.99 -13.14
N GLY A 692 34.29 -3.63 -13.29
CA GLY A 692 34.74 -2.26 -13.08
C GLY A 692 34.75 -1.46 -14.39
N GLY A 693 34.12 -0.29 -14.39
CA GLY A 693 34.13 0.65 -15.51
C GLY A 693 32.95 0.53 -16.48
N ASP A 694 32.69 1.65 -17.14
CA ASP A 694 31.43 1.99 -17.81
C ASP A 694 31.13 1.07 -19.00
N LEU A 695 29.89 0.59 -19.09
CA LEU A 695 29.37 -0.15 -20.23
C LEU A 695 28.91 0.83 -21.33
N GLN A 696 29.45 0.68 -22.54
CA GLN A 696 29.04 1.45 -23.71
C GLN A 696 28.53 0.52 -24.81
N GLU A 697 27.29 0.70 -25.25
CA GLU A 697 26.73 -0.03 -26.41
C GLU A 697 26.71 0.84 -27.68
N LYS A 698 27.08 0.24 -28.82
CA LYS A 698 26.96 0.84 -30.16
C LYS A 698 26.21 -0.10 -31.09
N THR A 699 25.09 0.38 -31.63
CA THR A 699 24.16 -0.41 -32.46
C THR A 699 24.17 0.03 -33.92
N GLN A 700 24.05 -0.94 -34.83
CA GLN A 700 23.82 -0.78 -36.28
C GLN A 700 22.58 -1.59 -36.68
N ASN A 701 21.71 -1.07 -37.56
CA ASN A 701 20.46 -1.72 -37.95
C ASN A 701 20.25 -1.71 -39.48
N ALA A 702 19.49 -2.66 -40.00
CA ALA A 702 18.92 -2.61 -41.35
C ALA A 702 17.51 -3.23 -41.40
N PHE A 703 16.69 -2.77 -42.34
CA PHE A 703 15.36 -3.34 -42.60
C PHE A 703 15.31 -3.90 -44.03
N LEU A 704 15.37 -5.23 -44.14
CA LEU A 704 15.54 -5.96 -45.40
C LEU A 704 14.20 -6.52 -45.86
N CYS A 705 13.71 -6.07 -47.02
CA CYS A 705 12.49 -6.60 -47.64
C CYS A 705 12.85 -7.44 -48.87
N ALA A 706 12.63 -8.76 -48.80
CA ALA A 706 12.84 -9.68 -49.90
C ALA A 706 11.50 -9.91 -50.64
N ALA A 707 11.54 -9.78 -51.97
CA ALA A 707 10.41 -9.96 -52.88
C ALA A 707 10.78 -11.02 -53.94
N ASP A 708 10.94 -12.26 -53.47
CA ASP A 708 11.46 -13.42 -54.23
C ASP A 708 12.88 -13.20 -54.80
N ASN A 709 13.62 -12.24 -54.23
CA ASN A 709 14.99 -11.89 -54.56
C ASN A 709 15.93 -12.12 -53.35
N THR A 710 17.23 -11.84 -53.54
CA THR A 710 18.22 -11.81 -52.46
C THR A 710 18.58 -10.36 -52.16
N VAL A 711 18.55 -9.97 -50.88
CA VAL A 711 18.97 -8.64 -50.40
C VAL A 711 20.12 -8.83 -49.40
N THR A 712 21.12 -7.96 -49.45
CA THR A 712 22.38 -8.12 -48.69
C THR A 712 22.82 -6.81 -48.04
N GLU A 713 23.28 -6.88 -46.80
CA GLU A 713 23.88 -5.76 -46.07
C GLU A 713 25.20 -6.16 -45.38
N GLU A 714 26.06 -5.18 -45.10
CA GLU A 714 27.39 -5.41 -44.48
C GLU A 714 27.58 -4.59 -43.21
N PHE A 715 27.87 -5.27 -42.11
CA PHE A 715 28.13 -4.68 -40.79
C PHE A 715 29.62 -4.71 -40.47
N SER A 716 30.21 -3.56 -40.15
CA SER A 716 31.61 -3.43 -39.74
C SER A 716 31.70 -3.14 -38.24
N LEU A 717 32.35 -4.04 -37.48
CA LEU A 717 32.48 -3.95 -36.04
C LEU A 717 33.89 -3.49 -35.68
N THR A 718 34.01 -2.30 -35.08
CA THR A 718 35.28 -1.71 -34.68
C THR A 718 35.32 -1.46 -33.17
N LEU A 719 36.46 -1.72 -32.55
CA LEU A 719 36.75 -1.38 -31.16
C LEU A 719 37.80 -0.25 -31.13
N PRO A 720 37.56 0.84 -30.39
CA PRO A 720 38.57 1.87 -30.16
C PRO A 720 39.62 1.42 -29.12
N ALA A 721 40.74 2.15 -29.03
CA ALA A 721 41.95 1.74 -28.30
C ALA A 721 41.91 1.95 -26.77
N ASP A 722 40.82 2.54 -26.26
CA ASP A 722 40.48 2.74 -24.85
C ASP A 722 39.81 1.52 -24.19
N VAL A 723 39.52 0.48 -24.97
CA VAL A 723 38.70 -0.67 -24.54
C VAL A 723 39.53 -1.69 -23.77
N LEU A 724 39.01 -2.15 -22.61
CA LEU A 724 39.62 -3.24 -21.83
C LEU A 724 39.72 -4.52 -22.66
N GLU A 725 40.91 -5.14 -22.73
CA GLU A 725 41.15 -6.36 -23.51
C GLU A 725 40.17 -7.48 -23.12
N GLY A 726 39.46 -8.04 -24.11
CA GLY A 726 38.46 -9.08 -23.91
C GLY A 726 37.08 -8.61 -23.41
N SER A 727 36.86 -7.31 -23.17
CA SER A 727 35.53 -6.79 -22.79
C SER A 727 34.55 -6.68 -23.96
N GLY A 728 35.06 -6.50 -25.19
CA GLY A 728 34.25 -6.30 -26.39
C GLY A 728 33.42 -7.53 -26.77
N ARG A 729 32.09 -7.37 -26.81
CA ARG A 729 31.12 -8.39 -27.22
C ARG A 729 30.25 -7.84 -28.34
N ALA A 730 29.79 -8.71 -29.24
CA ALA A 730 28.81 -8.32 -30.25
C ALA A 730 27.69 -9.37 -30.36
N THR A 731 26.48 -8.88 -30.59
CA THR A 731 25.28 -9.70 -30.65
C THR A 731 24.44 -9.31 -31.85
N PHE A 732 24.12 -10.29 -32.69
CA PHE A 732 23.17 -10.16 -33.80
C PHE A 732 21.77 -10.49 -33.30
N SER A 733 20.78 -9.66 -33.66
CA SER A 733 19.36 -9.88 -33.39
C SER A 733 18.53 -9.65 -34.66
N MET A 734 17.42 -10.39 -34.80
CA MET A 734 16.51 -10.23 -35.93
C MET A 734 15.07 -10.64 -35.62
N ILE A 735 14.12 -10.01 -36.29
CA ILE A 735 12.67 -10.21 -36.09
C ILE A 735 11.89 -9.91 -37.37
N GLY A 736 10.76 -10.60 -37.59
CA GLY A 736 9.96 -10.51 -38.83
C GLY A 736 8.99 -9.33 -38.88
N ASP A 737 9.06 -8.39 -37.93
CA ASP A 737 8.12 -7.28 -37.82
C ASP A 737 8.83 -5.93 -37.58
N ILE A 738 8.34 -4.89 -38.25
CA ILE A 738 8.90 -3.53 -38.16
C ILE A 738 8.68 -2.88 -36.78
N MET A 739 7.70 -3.30 -35.99
CA MET A 739 7.53 -2.89 -34.58
C MET A 739 8.21 -3.86 -33.61
N GLY A 740 8.68 -5.02 -34.10
CA GLY A 740 9.27 -6.11 -33.31
C GLY A 740 10.25 -5.71 -32.20
N PRO A 741 11.28 -4.88 -32.46
CA PRO A 741 12.23 -4.46 -31.42
C PRO A 741 11.57 -3.72 -30.25
N ALA A 742 10.57 -2.89 -30.54
CA ALA A 742 9.82 -2.15 -29.52
C ALA A 742 8.79 -3.04 -28.78
N LEU A 743 8.31 -4.12 -29.41
CA LEU A 743 7.41 -5.10 -28.77
C LEU A 743 8.12 -5.93 -27.69
N GLN A 744 9.42 -6.19 -27.84
CA GLN A 744 10.21 -6.93 -26.85
C GLN A 744 10.55 -6.02 -25.64
N ASN A 745 11.01 -4.80 -25.91
CA ASN A 745 11.56 -3.88 -24.90
C ASN A 745 10.55 -2.83 -24.37
N LEU A 746 9.29 -3.19 -24.17
CA LEU A 746 8.20 -2.28 -23.73
C LEU A 746 8.51 -1.45 -22.46
N ASP A 747 9.42 -1.96 -21.62
CA ASP A 747 9.92 -1.37 -20.39
C ASP A 747 11.21 -0.54 -20.53
N ARG A 748 11.95 -0.65 -21.64
CA ARG A 748 13.29 -0.05 -21.82
C ARG A 748 13.53 0.60 -23.20
N LEU A 749 12.48 1.10 -23.86
CA LEU A 749 12.58 1.71 -25.21
C LEU A 749 13.63 2.84 -25.31
N LEU A 750 13.86 3.59 -24.24
CA LEU A 750 15.04 4.43 -24.03
C LEU A 750 15.75 4.00 -22.72
N GLU A 751 17.06 4.20 -22.67
CA GLU A 751 17.93 3.86 -21.55
C GLU A 751 18.30 5.12 -20.75
N MET A 752 17.44 5.50 -19.81
CA MET A 752 17.66 6.62 -18.87
C MET A 752 16.88 6.36 -17.56
N PRO A 753 17.32 6.89 -16.39
CA PRO A 753 16.62 6.76 -15.09
C PRO A 753 15.31 7.58 -14.97
N PHE A 754 14.60 7.47 -13.84
CA PHE A 754 13.14 7.74 -13.75
C PHE A 754 12.73 8.88 -12.78
N GLY A 755 13.44 10.01 -12.88
CA GLY A 755 13.25 11.21 -12.06
C GLY A 755 11.93 11.97 -12.22
N CYS A 756 11.46 12.28 -13.44
CA CYS A 756 10.56 13.42 -13.70
C CYS A 756 9.36 13.14 -14.63
N GLY A 757 8.43 14.11 -14.69
CA GLY A 757 7.18 14.07 -15.47
C GLY A 757 7.34 14.22 -16.98
N GLU A 758 8.48 14.71 -17.45
CA GLU A 758 8.85 14.61 -18.87
C GLU A 758 9.23 13.15 -19.20
N GLN A 759 10.08 12.54 -18.36
CA GLN A 759 10.61 11.18 -18.53
C GLN A 759 9.55 10.07 -18.41
N ASN A 760 8.54 10.23 -17.55
CA ASN A 760 7.48 9.23 -17.45
C ASN A 760 6.62 9.14 -18.73
N MET A 761 6.41 10.25 -19.44
CA MET A 761 5.65 10.25 -20.70
C MET A 761 6.35 9.49 -21.82
N VAL A 762 7.69 9.39 -21.76
CA VAL A 762 8.54 8.58 -22.66
C VAL A 762 8.10 7.12 -22.69
N GLN A 763 7.82 6.53 -21.53
CA GLN A 763 7.38 5.13 -21.43
C GLN A 763 5.88 4.99 -21.67
N PHE A 764 5.08 5.98 -21.26
CA PHE A 764 3.64 5.94 -21.38
C PHE A 764 3.16 5.99 -22.84
N ALA A 765 3.62 6.96 -23.64
CA ALA A 765 3.05 7.20 -24.97
C ALA A 765 3.30 6.05 -25.99
N PRO A 766 4.50 5.45 -26.12
CA PRO A 766 4.74 4.34 -27.06
C PRO A 766 3.88 3.11 -26.79
N ASN A 767 3.62 2.79 -25.51
CA ASN A 767 2.75 1.67 -25.13
C ASN A 767 1.31 1.83 -25.67
N ILE A 768 0.84 3.07 -25.88
CA ILE A 768 -0.46 3.33 -26.54
C ILE A 768 -0.39 2.93 -28.02
N PHE A 769 0.60 3.43 -28.76
CA PHE A 769 0.72 3.18 -30.21
C PHE A 769 0.98 1.71 -30.53
N ILE A 770 1.70 0.99 -29.65
CA ILE A 770 1.89 -0.45 -29.73
C ILE A 770 0.57 -1.22 -29.57
N LEU A 771 -0.26 -0.89 -28.58
CA LEU A 771 -1.58 -1.52 -28.43
C LEU A 771 -2.50 -1.21 -29.62
N GLN A 772 -2.49 0.03 -30.12
CA GLN A 772 -3.22 0.40 -31.34
C GLN A 772 -2.74 -0.40 -32.57
N TYR A 773 -1.43 -0.58 -32.74
CA TYR A 773 -0.83 -1.35 -33.82
C TYR A 773 -1.25 -2.82 -33.80
N LEU A 774 -1.05 -3.49 -32.65
CA LEU A 774 -1.35 -4.91 -32.46
C LEU A 774 -2.85 -5.20 -32.64
N ASN A 775 -3.72 -4.32 -32.14
CA ASN A 775 -5.16 -4.42 -32.32
C ASN A 775 -5.57 -4.24 -33.80
N LYS A 776 -5.11 -3.16 -34.47
CA LYS A 776 -5.40 -2.91 -35.90
C LYS A 776 -4.93 -4.05 -36.82
N THR A 777 -3.73 -4.59 -36.56
CA THR A 777 -3.16 -5.70 -37.34
C THR A 777 -3.67 -7.08 -36.93
N LYS A 778 -4.46 -7.19 -35.84
CA LYS A 778 -4.95 -8.45 -35.26
C LYS A 778 -3.82 -9.40 -34.87
N GLN A 779 -2.72 -8.83 -34.38
CA GLN A 779 -1.53 -9.51 -33.86
C GLN A 779 -1.41 -9.39 -32.31
N LEU A 780 -2.46 -8.91 -31.63
CA LEU A 780 -2.49 -8.71 -30.19
C LEU A 780 -2.52 -10.04 -29.43
N ASP A 781 -1.44 -10.32 -28.73
CA ASP A 781 -1.34 -11.40 -27.75
C ASP A 781 -1.76 -10.93 -26.35
N ALA A 782 -2.35 -11.83 -25.56
CA ALA A 782 -2.93 -11.51 -24.25
C ALA A 782 -1.88 -11.24 -23.14
N GLU A 783 -0.69 -11.84 -23.22
CA GLU A 783 0.41 -11.56 -22.29
C GLU A 783 1.03 -10.20 -22.59
N ILE A 784 1.24 -9.89 -23.88
CA ILE A 784 1.71 -8.58 -24.33
C ILE A 784 0.69 -7.48 -23.98
N GLU A 785 -0.61 -7.73 -24.17
CA GLU A 785 -1.68 -6.82 -23.74
C GLU A 785 -1.63 -6.57 -22.23
N ALA A 786 -1.50 -7.62 -21.42
CA ALA A 786 -1.40 -7.49 -19.97
C ALA A 786 -0.15 -6.71 -19.53
N LYS A 787 1.01 -6.93 -20.18
CA LYS A 787 2.26 -6.20 -19.93
C LYS A 787 2.12 -4.70 -20.26
N ALA A 788 1.61 -4.36 -21.45
CA ALA A 788 1.42 -2.97 -21.87
C ALA A 788 0.35 -2.24 -21.03
N LEU A 789 -0.79 -2.87 -20.72
CA LEU A 789 -1.82 -2.28 -19.86
C LEU A 789 -1.32 -2.07 -18.41
N LYS A 790 -0.42 -2.93 -17.90
CA LYS A 790 0.25 -2.75 -16.61
C LYS A 790 1.15 -1.50 -16.63
N PHE A 791 1.93 -1.29 -17.69
CA PHE A 791 2.77 -0.09 -17.82
C PHE A 791 1.96 1.19 -18.00
N LEU A 792 0.91 1.19 -18.83
CA LEU A 792 0.02 2.36 -18.95
C LEU A 792 -0.62 2.72 -17.59
N ARG A 793 -1.05 1.74 -16.79
CA ARG A 793 -1.59 2.00 -15.45
C ARG A 793 -0.55 2.53 -14.45
N LYS A 794 0.72 2.09 -14.52
CA LYS A 794 1.81 2.67 -13.72
C LYS A 794 2.17 4.09 -14.20
N GLY A 795 2.31 4.30 -15.50
CA GLY A 795 2.63 5.59 -16.10
C GLY A 795 1.56 6.66 -15.87
N TYR A 796 0.28 6.30 -15.91
CA TYR A 796 -0.80 7.22 -15.52
C TYR A 796 -0.67 7.68 -14.05
N GLN A 797 -0.44 6.74 -13.12
CA GLN A 797 -0.19 7.08 -11.70
C GLN A 797 1.03 8.00 -11.52
N ARG A 798 2.16 7.63 -12.12
CA ARG A 798 3.40 8.43 -12.11
C ARG A 798 3.17 9.86 -12.64
N GLN A 799 2.35 10.04 -13.68
CA GLN A 799 2.17 11.36 -14.27
C GLN A 799 1.37 12.33 -13.37
N LEU A 800 0.52 11.81 -12.48
CA LEU A 800 -0.26 12.63 -11.55
C LEU A 800 0.61 13.29 -10.47
N LEU A 801 1.80 12.73 -10.17
CA LEU A 801 2.81 13.35 -9.30
C LEU A 801 3.22 14.74 -9.79
N TYR A 802 3.20 14.95 -11.11
CA TYR A 802 3.70 16.14 -11.78
C TYR A 802 2.58 17.11 -12.20
N LYS A 803 1.38 16.94 -11.62
CA LYS A 803 0.18 17.72 -11.89
C LYS A 803 0.03 18.88 -10.89
N HIS A 804 -0.24 20.07 -11.40
CA HIS A 804 -0.57 21.27 -10.62
C HIS A 804 -2.06 21.30 -10.21
N ASP A 805 -2.39 22.12 -9.22
CA ASP A 805 -3.76 22.22 -8.69
C ASP A 805 -4.74 22.84 -9.70
N ASP A 806 -4.23 23.64 -10.65
CA ASP A 806 -5.01 24.22 -11.76
C ASP A 806 -5.27 23.24 -12.93
N GLY A 807 -4.70 22.03 -12.88
CA GLY A 807 -4.83 20.96 -13.87
C GLY A 807 -3.77 20.91 -14.97
N SER A 808 -2.75 21.79 -14.91
CA SER A 808 -1.58 21.74 -15.79
C SER A 808 -0.48 20.79 -15.28
N TYR A 809 0.59 20.61 -16.05
CA TYR A 809 1.71 19.72 -15.74
C TYR A 809 3.07 20.42 -15.93
N SER A 810 4.07 19.99 -15.16
CA SER A 810 5.47 20.42 -15.29
C SER A 810 6.42 19.22 -15.12
N ALA A 811 7.74 19.43 -15.08
CA ALA A 811 8.70 18.32 -14.97
C ALA A 811 8.78 17.76 -13.55
N PHE A 812 8.74 18.62 -12.52
CA PHE A 812 8.84 18.25 -11.11
C PHE A 812 7.56 18.58 -10.32
N GLY A 813 6.45 18.80 -11.03
CA GLY A 813 5.14 19.12 -10.43
C GLY A 813 5.21 20.38 -9.58
N LYS A 814 4.72 20.29 -8.34
CA LYS A 814 4.59 21.42 -7.42
C LYS A 814 5.93 21.98 -6.91
N ALA A 815 7.07 21.35 -7.24
CA ALA A 815 8.40 21.91 -7.04
C ALA A 815 8.81 22.93 -8.13
N ASP A 816 8.12 22.95 -9.28
CA ASP A 816 8.30 23.99 -10.29
C ASP A 816 7.38 25.19 -10.01
N ASN A 817 7.93 26.40 -9.99
CA ASN A 817 7.16 27.64 -9.83
C ASN A 817 6.23 27.97 -11.02
N GLN A 818 6.35 27.26 -12.15
CA GLN A 818 5.55 27.46 -13.36
C GLN A 818 5.31 26.16 -14.10
N SER A 819 4.06 25.95 -14.53
CA SER A 819 3.66 24.84 -15.39
C SER A 819 4.07 25.03 -16.84
N ASN A 820 4.20 23.93 -17.58
CA ASN A 820 4.71 23.93 -18.94
C ASN A 820 3.60 23.74 -19.99
N THR A 821 3.49 24.68 -20.95
CA THR A 821 2.45 24.63 -21.99
C THR A 821 2.57 23.39 -22.88
N TRP A 822 3.80 23.05 -23.30
CA TRP A 822 4.04 21.95 -24.22
C TRP A 822 3.79 20.58 -23.54
N LEU A 823 4.29 20.40 -22.31
CA LEU A 823 4.10 19.15 -21.56
C LEU A 823 2.63 18.96 -21.19
N THR A 824 1.93 20.02 -20.77
CA THR A 824 0.48 19.97 -20.50
C THR A 824 -0.31 19.50 -21.73
N ALA A 825 0.06 19.96 -22.93
CA ALA A 825 -0.54 19.47 -24.18
C ALA A 825 -0.17 18.01 -24.47
N PHE A 826 1.10 17.60 -24.31
CA PHE A 826 1.53 16.22 -24.56
C PHE A 826 0.90 15.20 -23.60
N VAL A 827 0.73 15.57 -22.32
CA VAL A 827 -0.02 14.77 -21.34
C VAL A 827 -1.48 14.67 -21.74
N ALA A 828 -2.15 15.78 -22.06
CA ALA A 828 -3.55 15.77 -22.49
C ALA A 828 -3.79 14.92 -23.75
N ARG A 829 -2.92 15.05 -24.77
CA ARG A 829 -2.87 14.23 -25.99
C ARG A 829 -2.84 12.74 -25.66
N SER A 830 -1.82 12.34 -24.90
CA SER A 830 -1.54 10.95 -24.56
C SER A 830 -2.62 10.35 -23.66
N PHE A 831 -3.11 11.09 -22.68
CA PHE A 831 -4.21 10.68 -21.80
C PHE A 831 -5.52 10.47 -22.57
N GLY A 832 -5.84 11.36 -23.50
CA GLY A 832 -7.03 11.21 -24.35
C GLY A 832 -6.96 9.94 -25.20
N GLN A 833 -5.84 9.69 -25.87
CA GLN A 833 -5.64 8.45 -26.64
C GLN A 833 -5.68 7.20 -25.75
N ALA A 834 -4.97 7.20 -24.62
CA ALA A 834 -4.92 6.08 -23.67
C ALA A 834 -6.27 5.76 -23.01
N SER A 835 -7.22 6.70 -22.97
CA SER A 835 -8.57 6.49 -22.41
C SER A 835 -9.40 5.43 -23.15
N SER A 836 -8.95 5.00 -24.34
CA SER A 836 -9.49 3.85 -25.08
C SER A 836 -9.03 2.48 -24.57
N HIS A 837 -7.94 2.43 -23.79
CA HIS A 837 -7.29 1.21 -23.29
C HIS A 837 -7.29 1.10 -21.76
N ILE A 838 -7.20 2.23 -21.03
CA ILE A 838 -7.18 2.27 -19.56
C ILE A 838 -8.15 3.31 -19.01
N TYR A 839 -8.55 3.16 -17.74
CA TYR A 839 -9.29 4.21 -17.04
C TYR A 839 -8.40 5.44 -16.85
N ILE A 840 -8.90 6.59 -17.29
CA ILE A 840 -8.31 7.92 -17.12
C ILE A 840 -9.43 8.87 -16.72
N ASN A 841 -9.20 9.74 -15.73
CA ASN A 841 -10.21 10.71 -15.34
C ASN A 841 -10.34 11.80 -16.41
N LYS A 842 -11.54 11.97 -16.97
CA LYS A 842 -11.81 12.99 -18.00
C LYS A 842 -11.59 14.41 -17.49
N ASP A 843 -11.84 14.65 -16.20
CA ASP A 843 -11.64 15.96 -15.57
C ASP A 843 -10.16 16.40 -15.67
N HIS A 844 -9.20 15.47 -15.62
CA HIS A 844 -7.77 15.79 -15.71
C HIS A 844 -7.38 16.27 -17.12
N VAL A 845 -7.98 15.70 -18.16
CA VAL A 845 -7.79 16.14 -19.55
C VAL A 845 -8.53 17.46 -19.80
N GLN A 846 -9.75 17.61 -19.27
CA GLN A 846 -10.55 18.81 -19.44
C GLN A 846 -9.94 20.03 -18.72
N SER A 847 -9.41 19.89 -17.51
CA SER A 847 -8.71 20.98 -16.83
C SER A 847 -7.42 21.38 -17.54
N ALA A 848 -6.64 20.43 -18.07
CA ALA A 848 -5.46 20.73 -18.88
C ALA A 848 -5.83 21.53 -20.15
N LEU A 849 -6.92 21.16 -20.84
CA LEU A 849 -7.42 21.90 -22.01
C LEU A 849 -7.91 23.31 -21.64
N LEU A 850 -8.67 23.46 -20.55
CA LEU A 850 -9.10 24.76 -20.03
C LEU A 850 -7.91 25.63 -19.57
N TRP A 851 -6.82 25.04 -19.13
CA TRP A 851 -5.57 25.75 -18.82
C TRP A 851 -4.86 26.24 -20.09
N LEU A 852 -4.77 25.40 -21.12
CA LEU A 852 -4.21 25.77 -22.42
C LEU A 852 -5.02 26.90 -23.08
N GLN A 853 -6.35 26.86 -22.97
CA GLN A 853 -7.24 27.91 -23.51
C GLN A 853 -6.97 29.28 -22.89
N LYS A 854 -6.63 29.36 -21.59
CA LYS A 854 -6.25 30.63 -20.92
C LYS A 854 -4.93 31.22 -21.44
N HIS A 855 -4.08 30.39 -22.07
CA HIS A 855 -2.78 30.76 -22.62
C HIS A 855 -2.80 30.90 -24.16
N GLN A 856 -4.00 30.96 -24.76
CA GLN A 856 -4.16 31.37 -26.16
C GLN A 856 -4.13 32.90 -26.29
N LEU A 857 -3.26 33.42 -27.15
CA LEU A 857 -3.12 34.85 -27.41
C LEU A 857 -4.28 35.36 -28.28
N PRO A 858 -4.56 36.69 -28.31
CA PRO A 858 -5.57 37.29 -29.19
C PRO A 858 -5.33 37.08 -30.70
N THR A 859 -4.15 36.63 -31.11
CA THR A 859 -3.82 36.21 -32.48
C THR A 859 -4.31 34.79 -32.81
N GLY A 860 -4.75 34.03 -31.81
CA GLY A 860 -5.10 32.62 -31.87
C GLY A 860 -3.93 31.65 -31.63
N CYS A 861 -2.70 32.16 -31.61
CA CYS A 861 -1.50 31.36 -31.33
C CYS A 861 -1.34 31.10 -29.82
N PHE A 862 -0.67 30.01 -29.42
CA PHE A 862 -0.45 29.68 -28.01
C PHE A 862 0.86 30.26 -27.45
N GLN A 863 0.83 30.75 -26.21
CA GLN A 863 2.02 31.23 -25.52
C GLN A 863 2.81 30.08 -24.88
N SER A 864 4.13 30.07 -25.11
CA SER A 864 5.04 29.20 -24.35
C SER A 864 5.20 29.75 -22.93
N VAL A 865 4.88 28.92 -21.93
CA VAL A 865 4.98 29.20 -20.50
C VAL A 865 5.66 27.99 -19.83
N GLY A 866 6.41 28.25 -18.76
CA GLY A 866 7.27 27.28 -18.10
C GLY A 866 8.59 27.04 -18.83
N LYS A 867 9.61 26.62 -18.08
CA LYS A 867 10.83 25.99 -18.63
C LYS A 867 10.47 24.55 -19.00
N LEU A 868 11.01 24.03 -20.10
CA LEU A 868 11.06 22.59 -20.37
C LEU A 868 12.52 22.20 -20.25
N PHE A 869 12.84 21.14 -19.53
CA PHE A 869 14.24 20.78 -19.34
C PHE A 869 14.76 19.96 -20.51
N ASN A 870 13.91 19.14 -21.13
CA ASN A 870 14.23 18.38 -22.30
C ASN A 870 13.85 19.09 -23.61
N ASN A 871 14.82 19.75 -24.23
CA ASN A 871 14.67 20.27 -25.59
C ASN A 871 14.29 19.17 -26.60
N ASP A 872 14.69 17.91 -26.38
CA ASP A 872 14.39 16.75 -27.20
C ASP A 872 13.11 15.95 -26.81
N LEU A 873 12.36 16.37 -25.77
CA LEU A 873 10.91 16.08 -25.67
C LEU A 873 10.14 17.13 -26.49
N LYS A 874 10.54 18.41 -26.39
CA LYS A 874 9.97 19.48 -27.23
C LYS A 874 10.12 19.15 -28.71
N GLY A 875 11.24 18.53 -29.08
CA GLY A 875 11.58 18.21 -30.46
C GLY A 875 11.92 19.47 -31.23
N GLY A 876 11.55 19.52 -32.52
CA GLY A 876 11.70 20.72 -33.34
C GLY A 876 10.82 21.92 -32.94
N VAL A 877 10.04 21.82 -31.84
CA VAL A 877 9.19 22.90 -31.33
C VAL A 877 10.02 23.93 -30.56
N ASP A 878 10.66 24.88 -31.24
CA ASP A 878 11.33 26.02 -30.58
C ASP A 878 10.36 27.19 -30.33
N ASP A 879 9.62 27.60 -31.38
CA ASP A 879 8.88 28.86 -31.45
C ASP A 879 7.35 28.79 -31.17
N THR A 880 6.70 29.96 -31.23
CA THR A 880 5.26 30.12 -31.04
C THR A 880 4.42 29.39 -32.12
N ILE A 881 4.93 29.26 -33.35
CA ILE A 881 4.20 28.67 -34.47
C ILE A 881 4.20 27.14 -34.36
N SER A 882 5.36 26.53 -34.14
CA SER A 882 5.52 25.10 -33.89
C SER A 882 4.72 24.65 -32.65
N LEU A 883 4.74 25.42 -31.57
CA LEU A 883 3.93 25.14 -30.37
C LEU A 883 2.43 25.19 -30.69
N THR A 884 1.99 26.19 -31.46
CA THR A 884 0.60 26.30 -31.91
C THR A 884 0.21 25.12 -32.80
N ALA A 885 1.08 24.68 -33.71
CA ALA A 885 0.84 23.52 -34.57
C ALA A 885 0.73 22.22 -33.76
N TYR A 886 1.60 22.01 -32.76
CA TYR A 886 1.57 20.83 -31.90
C TYR A 886 0.30 20.75 -31.04
N ILE A 887 -0.12 21.88 -30.46
CA ILE A 887 -1.37 21.98 -29.70
C ILE A 887 -2.57 21.80 -30.63
N THR A 888 -2.53 22.33 -31.86
CA THR A 888 -3.61 22.13 -32.85
C THR A 888 -3.74 20.66 -33.26
N ALA A 889 -2.63 19.95 -33.50
CA ALA A 889 -2.66 18.51 -33.75
C ALA A 889 -3.29 17.74 -32.58
N THR A 890 -2.90 18.10 -31.35
CA THR A 890 -3.46 17.55 -30.10
C THR A 890 -4.97 17.74 -30.01
N LEU A 891 -5.49 18.96 -30.22
CA LEU A 891 -6.93 19.26 -30.14
C LEU A 891 -7.76 18.44 -31.13
N VAL A 892 -7.22 18.16 -32.31
CA VAL A 892 -7.92 17.42 -33.38
C VAL A 892 -7.85 15.91 -33.14
N GLU A 893 -6.71 15.37 -32.69
CA GLU A 893 -6.62 13.96 -32.25
C GLU A 893 -7.57 13.64 -31.08
N LEU A 894 -7.87 14.62 -30.23
CA LEU A 894 -8.85 14.50 -29.13
C LEU A 894 -10.32 14.57 -29.60
N HIS A 895 -10.55 14.67 -30.92
CA HIS A 895 -11.88 14.72 -31.56
C HIS A 895 -12.80 15.85 -31.06
N LEU A 896 -12.23 17.01 -30.73
CA LEU A 896 -12.96 18.22 -30.32
C LEU A 896 -13.63 18.98 -31.51
N GLU A 897 -13.85 18.30 -32.64
CA GLU A 897 -14.23 18.89 -33.94
C GLU A 897 -15.60 19.60 -34.00
N ASN A 898 -16.41 19.58 -32.94
CA ASN A 898 -17.87 19.81 -33.03
C ASN A 898 -18.41 21.13 -32.45
N ASN A 899 -17.59 21.98 -31.84
CA ASN A 899 -17.79 23.44 -31.61
C ASN A 899 -16.84 23.92 -30.49
N ASP A 900 -15.62 24.33 -30.82
CA ASP A 900 -14.72 24.96 -29.84
C ASP A 900 -13.90 26.08 -30.50
N THR A 901 -14.14 27.33 -30.09
CA THR A 901 -13.53 28.54 -30.69
C THR A 901 -12.01 28.56 -30.55
N MET A 902 -11.47 27.83 -29.58
CA MET A 902 -10.05 27.59 -29.37
C MET A 902 -9.36 26.99 -30.61
N LEU A 903 -10.02 26.03 -31.28
CA LEU A 903 -9.48 25.34 -32.46
C LEU A 903 -9.51 26.23 -33.70
N ASP A 904 -10.63 26.94 -33.94
CA ASP A 904 -10.76 27.88 -35.06
C ASP A 904 -9.73 29.01 -34.97
N ASN A 905 -9.54 29.57 -33.77
CA ASN A 905 -8.51 30.57 -33.49
C ASN A 905 -7.09 30.04 -33.78
N ALA A 906 -6.78 28.81 -33.37
CA ALA A 906 -5.47 28.20 -33.61
C ALA A 906 -5.21 27.94 -35.10
N LEU A 907 -6.21 27.44 -35.83
CA LEU A 907 -6.15 27.26 -37.28
C LEU A 907 -6.03 28.59 -38.02
N HIS A 908 -6.69 29.65 -37.53
CA HIS A 908 -6.53 31.01 -38.05
C HIS A 908 -5.10 31.54 -37.84
N CYS A 909 -4.46 31.29 -36.69
CA CYS A 909 -3.04 31.60 -36.51
C CYS A 909 -2.18 30.87 -37.57
N LEU A 910 -2.33 29.55 -37.70
CA LEU A 910 -1.50 28.73 -38.61
C LEU A 910 -1.70 29.07 -40.10
N LYS A 911 -2.91 29.44 -40.53
CA LYS A 911 -3.18 29.83 -41.92
C LYS A 911 -2.60 31.20 -42.32
N ASN A 912 -2.26 32.04 -41.34
CA ASN A 912 -1.63 33.35 -41.58
C ASN A 912 -0.08 33.31 -41.56
N VAL A 913 0.53 32.13 -41.47
CA VAL A 913 1.99 31.95 -41.43
C VAL A 913 2.63 32.08 -42.82
N ILE A 914 3.75 32.81 -42.90
CA ILE A 914 4.52 32.98 -44.15
C ILE A 914 5.39 31.73 -44.40
N LEU A 915 4.85 30.76 -45.15
CA LEU A 915 5.45 29.43 -45.36
C LEU A 915 6.86 29.45 -45.98
N ASP A 916 7.20 30.46 -46.80
CA ASP A 916 8.54 30.60 -47.40
C ASP A 916 9.66 30.87 -46.36
N LYS A 917 9.30 31.23 -45.12
CA LYS A 917 10.25 31.56 -44.04
C LYS A 917 10.26 30.56 -42.89
N THR A 918 9.40 29.54 -42.90
CA THR A 918 9.36 28.54 -41.82
C THR A 918 10.44 27.48 -41.99
N ASN A 919 10.88 26.89 -40.87
CA ASN A 919 11.78 25.74 -40.89
C ASN A 919 11.05 24.49 -41.42
N LEU A 920 11.83 23.47 -41.83
CA LEU A 920 11.30 22.22 -42.39
C LEU A 920 10.38 21.47 -41.41
N TYR A 921 10.70 21.53 -40.12
CA TYR A 921 9.94 20.90 -39.05
C TYR A 921 8.51 21.46 -38.94
N VAL A 922 8.37 22.79 -38.89
CA VAL A 922 7.07 23.48 -38.87
C VAL A 922 6.26 23.15 -40.12
N LYS A 923 6.87 23.10 -41.31
CA LYS A 923 6.19 22.67 -42.55
C LYS A 923 5.63 21.25 -42.43
N ALA A 924 6.43 20.30 -41.91
CA ALA A 924 6.00 18.91 -41.71
C ALA A 924 4.87 18.78 -40.68
N LEU A 925 4.99 19.45 -39.54
CA LEU A 925 3.98 19.46 -38.48
C LEU A 925 2.67 20.13 -38.95
N MET A 926 2.75 21.22 -39.72
CA MET A 926 1.58 21.84 -40.35
C MET A 926 0.94 20.93 -41.41
N ALA A 927 1.72 20.21 -42.22
CA ALA A 927 1.20 19.25 -43.19
C ALA A 927 0.41 18.12 -42.49
N TYR A 928 0.89 17.69 -41.31
CA TYR A 928 0.15 16.76 -40.46
C TYR A 928 -1.15 17.36 -39.91
N VAL A 929 -1.11 18.57 -39.32
CA VAL A 929 -2.31 19.28 -38.83
C VAL A 929 -3.38 19.42 -39.91
N PHE A 930 -3.04 19.88 -41.11
CA PHE A 930 -4.01 20.05 -42.21
C PHE A 930 -4.48 18.71 -42.81
N THR A 931 -3.69 17.64 -42.68
CA THR A 931 -4.16 16.27 -42.98
C THR A 931 -5.28 15.85 -42.03
N LEU A 932 -5.11 16.10 -40.72
CA LEU A 932 -6.12 15.78 -39.70
C LEU A 932 -7.40 16.63 -39.86
N THR A 933 -7.26 17.97 -40.00
CA THR A 933 -8.40 18.90 -40.14
C THR A 933 -9.06 18.88 -41.53
N LYS A 934 -8.62 17.98 -42.41
CA LYS A 934 -9.25 17.67 -43.70
C LYS A 934 -9.10 18.79 -44.76
N ASP A 935 -8.21 19.75 -44.53
CA ASP A 935 -7.85 20.80 -45.49
C ASP A 935 -6.85 20.27 -46.53
N THR A 936 -7.39 19.82 -47.67
CA THR A 936 -6.58 19.18 -48.72
C THR A 936 -5.72 20.15 -49.52
N GLU A 937 -6.07 21.44 -49.55
CA GLU A 937 -5.36 22.46 -50.33
C GLU A 937 -4.07 22.87 -49.63
N MET A 938 -4.17 23.31 -48.36
CA MET A 938 -2.99 23.63 -47.53
C MET A 938 -2.08 22.40 -47.37
N ARG A 939 -2.67 21.21 -47.18
CA ARG A 939 -1.91 19.95 -47.10
C ARG A 939 -1.08 19.71 -48.35
N GLN A 940 -1.67 19.80 -49.54
CA GLN A 940 -0.94 19.48 -50.77
C GLN A 940 0.15 20.51 -51.05
N GLN A 941 -0.13 21.81 -50.86
CA GLN A 941 0.88 22.85 -51.00
C GLN A 941 2.07 22.64 -50.06
N LEU A 942 1.82 22.25 -48.80
CA LEU A 942 2.88 21.93 -47.84
C LEU A 942 3.65 20.66 -48.23
N LEU A 943 2.98 19.60 -48.68
CA LEU A 943 3.65 18.37 -49.14
C LEU A 943 4.49 18.60 -50.40
N ASP A 944 4.03 19.41 -51.36
CA ASP A 944 4.79 19.73 -52.59
C ASP A 944 6.06 20.55 -52.26
N MET A 945 5.97 21.50 -51.33
CA MET A 945 7.14 22.23 -50.82
C MET A 945 8.09 21.31 -50.04
N LEU A 946 7.53 20.44 -49.19
CA LEU A 946 8.30 19.44 -48.46
C LEU A 946 9.00 18.48 -49.40
N GLU A 947 8.37 17.92 -50.44
CA GLU A 947 9.03 16.99 -51.38
C GLU A 947 10.16 17.70 -52.16
N LYS A 948 9.95 18.95 -52.57
CA LYS A 948 10.96 19.78 -53.25
C LYS A 948 12.19 20.08 -52.38
N GLU A 949 12.01 20.31 -51.07
CA GLU A 949 13.11 20.52 -50.13
C GLU A 949 13.70 19.18 -49.61
N THR A 950 12.86 18.16 -49.45
CA THR A 950 13.23 16.81 -48.99
C THR A 950 13.97 16.01 -50.05
N GLY A 951 13.76 16.26 -51.35
CA GLY A 951 14.63 15.72 -52.40
C GLY A 951 16.09 16.16 -52.25
N ARG A 952 16.33 17.33 -51.64
CA ARG A 952 17.67 17.82 -51.27
C ARG A 952 18.13 17.25 -49.93
N LEU A 953 17.22 17.05 -48.97
CA LEU A 953 17.49 16.40 -47.69
C LEU A 953 17.90 14.93 -47.85
N LEU A 954 17.17 14.15 -48.66
CA LEU A 954 17.50 12.75 -49.00
C LEU A 954 18.84 12.62 -49.73
N LEU A 955 19.27 13.63 -50.48
CA LEU A 955 20.60 13.66 -51.09
C LEU A 955 21.72 13.91 -50.07
N LEU A 956 21.45 14.65 -48.98
CA LEU A 956 22.39 14.81 -47.86
C LEU A 956 22.41 13.56 -46.96
N LEU A 957 21.24 13.00 -46.66
CA LEU A 957 21.09 11.76 -45.89
C LEU A 957 21.67 10.52 -46.60
N ALA A 958 21.98 10.61 -47.89
CA ALA A 958 22.67 9.58 -48.67
C ALA A 958 24.21 9.68 -48.63
N SER A 959 24.80 10.73 -48.04
CA SER A 959 26.25 10.78 -47.80
C SER A 959 26.62 10.10 -46.47
N HIS A 960 27.55 9.15 -46.52
CA HIS A 960 27.91 8.27 -45.40
C HIS A 960 28.75 8.95 -44.29
N SER A 961 28.22 9.97 -43.62
CA SER A 961 28.77 10.51 -42.37
C SER A 961 27.93 10.05 -41.17
N SER A 962 28.51 9.23 -40.29
CA SER A 962 27.80 8.54 -39.21
C SER A 962 27.41 9.39 -38.00
N ASP A 963 27.84 10.66 -37.95
CA ASP A 963 28.04 11.36 -36.69
C ASP A 963 26.95 12.40 -36.35
N GLU A 964 26.09 12.79 -37.30
CA GLU A 964 24.97 13.72 -37.06
C GLU A 964 23.60 13.02 -36.96
N ARG A 965 23.42 12.22 -35.91
CA ARG A 965 22.10 11.67 -35.50
C ARG A 965 21.20 12.75 -34.88
N SER A 966 20.79 13.74 -35.66
CA SER A 966 19.94 14.83 -35.19
C SER A 966 18.48 14.38 -34.98
N SER A 967 18.09 14.25 -33.71
CA SER A 967 16.74 14.02 -33.17
C SER A 967 15.63 14.75 -33.96
N SER A 968 15.82 16.04 -34.25
CA SER A 968 14.86 16.88 -35.00
C SER A 968 14.65 16.48 -36.47
N ILE A 969 15.64 15.86 -37.14
CA ILE A 969 15.46 15.34 -38.51
C ILE A 969 14.63 14.05 -38.48
N ILE A 970 14.89 13.17 -37.51
CA ILE A 970 14.13 11.93 -37.31
C ILE A 970 12.65 12.26 -37.07
N GLU A 971 12.37 13.20 -36.17
CA GLU A 971 11.02 13.69 -35.88
C GLU A 971 10.35 14.36 -37.10
N THR A 972 11.10 15.18 -37.87
CA THR A 972 10.60 15.82 -39.10
C THR A 972 10.15 14.76 -40.12
N VAL A 973 10.98 13.72 -40.34
CA VAL A 973 10.64 12.60 -41.26
C VAL A 973 9.43 11.82 -40.76
N ALA A 974 9.28 11.64 -39.44
CA ALA A 974 8.12 10.98 -38.85
C ALA A 974 6.81 11.76 -39.05
N TYR A 975 6.81 13.10 -38.95
CA TYR A 975 5.64 13.92 -39.28
C TYR A 975 5.31 13.93 -40.78
N ILE A 976 6.31 13.93 -41.67
CA ILE A 976 6.09 13.77 -43.12
C ILE A 976 5.40 12.42 -43.39
N LEU A 977 5.90 11.34 -42.78
CA LEU A 977 5.30 10.00 -42.87
C LEU A 977 3.84 10.01 -42.35
N LEU A 978 3.57 10.63 -41.19
CA LEU A 978 2.21 10.79 -40.66
C LEU A 978 1.27 11.58 -41.59
N ALA A 979 1.74 12.67 -42.21
CA ALA A 979 0.95 13.44 -43.18
C ALA A 979 0.58 12.62 -44.43
N HIS A 980 1.37 11.60 -44.79
CA HIS A 980 1.01 10.64 -45.83
C HIS A 980 0.07 9.53 -45.35
N VAL A 981 0.26 8.95 -44.15
CA VAL A 981 -0.49 7.75 -43.72
C VAL A 981 -1.77 8.02 -42.92
N SER A 982 -1.95 9.21 -42.34
CA SER A 982 -3.06 9.45 -41.38
C SER A 982 -4.47 9.59 -42.01
N LYS A 983 -4.66 9.26 -43.29
CA LYS A 983 -5.96 9.20 -43.97
C LYS A 983 -6.02 8.06 -45.00
N PRO A 984 -7.03 7.17 -44.95
CA PRO A 984 -7.16 6.06 -45.89
C PRO A 984 -7.81 6.44 -47.24
N ASP A 985 -8.53 7.56 -47.31
CA ASP A 985 -9.31 7.97 -48.51
C ASP A 985 -8.44 8.55 -49.64
N LEU A 986 -7.11 8.57 -49.49
CA LEU A 986 -6.17 9.20 -50.41
C LEU A 986 -5.14 8.17 -50.88
N SER A 987 -4.84 8.15 -52.18
CA SER A 987 -3.87 7.23 -52.77
C SER A 987 -2.46 7.52 -52.27
N VAL A 988 -1.94 6.66 -51.38
CA VAL A 988 -0.59 6.75 -50.84
C VAL A 988 0.44 6.46 -51.94
N ASN A 989 1.45 7.33 -52.08
CA ASN A 989 2.59 7.06 -52.96
C ASN A 989 3.57 6.09 -52.28
N GLU A 990 3.27 4.79 -52.38
CA GLU A 990 4.01 3.70 -51.74
C GLU A 990 5.54 3.78 -51.96
N ALA A 991 5.98 4.19 -53.15
CA ALA A 991 7.40 4.23 -53.52
C ALA A 991 8.18 5.38 -52.84
N SER A 992 7.53 6.51 -52.53
CA SER A 992 8.14 7.57 -51.72
C SER A 992 8.06 7.24 -50.23
N VAL A 993 6.91 6.72 -49.77
CA VAL A 993 6.69 6.36 -48.35
C VAL A 993 7.61 5.22 -47.89
N SER A 994 7.81 4.20 -48.71
CA SER A 994 8.74 3.08 -48.45
C SER A 994 10.16 3.57 -48.13
N LYS A 995 10.69 4.56 -48.86
CA LYS A 995 12.04 5.11 -48.62
C LYS A 995 12.16 5.78 -47.25
N LEU A 996 11.15 6.55 -46.85
CA LEU A 996 11.11 7.17 -45.52
C LEU A 996 11.10 6.10 -44.43
N VAL A 997 10.31 5.03 -44.61
CA VAL A 997 10.22 3.91 -43.66
C VAL A 997 11.53 3.12 -43.55
N HIS A 998 12.22 2.84 -44.66
CA HIS A 998 13.54 2.18 -44.61
C HIS A 998 14.59 3.04 -43.91
N TRP A 999 14.69 4.34 -44.24
CA TRP A 999 15.63 5.25 -43.57
C TRP A 999 15.33 5.36 -42.06
N LEU A 1000 14.06 5.55 -41.70
CA LEU A 1000 13.62 5.70 -40.32
C LEU A 1000 13.89 4.43 -39.50
N SER A 1001 13.66 3.25 -40.07
CA SER A 1001 13.98 1.97 -39.42
C SER A 1001 15.48 1.81 -39.12
N GLY A 1002 16.36 2.42 -39.91
CA GLY A 1002 17.81 2.43 -39.66
C GLY A 1002 18.24 3.23 -38.43
N GLN A 1003 17.50 4.28 -38.05
CA GLN A 1003 17.89 5.25 -37.00
C GLN A 1003 17.63 4.77 -35.56
N ARG A 1004 17.17 3.54 -35.37
CA ARG A 1004 16.79 3.02 -34.04
C ARG A 1004 17.98 2.70 -33.12
N ASN A 1005 17.72 2.71 -31.83
CA ASN A 1005 18.62 2.27 -30.77
C ASN A 1005 18.54 0.73 -30.53
N ALA A 1006 19.36 0.21 -29.62
CA ALA A 1006 19.39 -1.22 -29.24
C ALA A 1006 18.01 -1.76 -28.82
N PHE A 1007 17.24 -0.95 -28.10
CA PHE A 1007 15.95 -1.32 -27.51
C PHE A 1007 14.74 -1.06 -28.42
N GLY A 1008 14.96 -0.55 -29.64
CA GLY A 1008 13.90 -0.27 -30.62
C GLY A 1008 13.23 1.10 -30.51
N GLY A 1009 13.67 1.95 -29.57
CA GLY A 1009 13.43 3.39 -29.63
C GLY A 1009 14.36 4.09 -30.62
N PHE A 1010 14.46 5.41 -30.54
CA PHE A 1010 15.25 6.27 -31.43
C PHE A 1010 16.28 7.09 -30.62
N ALA A 1011 16.65 8.30 -31.07
CA ALA A 1011 17.71 9.09 -30.46
C ALA A 1011 17.21 9.94 -29.27
N SER A 1012 15.92 10.27 -29.24
CA SER A 1012 15.27 11.04 -28.19
C SER A 1012 13.91 10.48 -27.80
N THR A 1013 13.12 11.27 -27.07
CA THR A 1013 11.75 10.89 -26.72
C THR A 1013 10.79 11.16 -27.86
N GLN A 1014 10.77 12.38 -28.38
CA GLN A 1014 9.70 12.77 -29.28
C GLN A 1014 9.91 12.19 -30.68
N ASP A 1015 11.16 12.02 -31.10
CA ASP A 1015 11.46 11.23 -32.30
C ASP A 1015 10.96 9.77 -32.13
N THR A 1016 11.15 9.15 -30.96
CA THR A 1016 10.65 7.80 -30.63
C THR A 1016 9.13 7.73 -30.65
N VAL A 1017 8.46 8.66 -29.96
CA VAL A 1017 6.99 8.69 -29.83
C VAL A 1017 6.33 8.90 -31.19
N VAL A 1018 6.77 9.91 -31.96
CA VAL A 1018 6.20 10.23 -33.28
C VAL A 1018 6.59 9.17 -34.32
N SER A 1019 7.81 8.63 -34.30
CA SER A 1019 8.23 7.57 -35.23
C SER A 1019 7.52 6.25 -34.98
N LEU A 1020 7.30 5.86 -33.71
CA LEU A 1020 6.52 4.67 -33.40
C LEU A 1020 5.03 4.87 -33.75
N GLN A 1021 4.46 6.07 -33.56
CA GLN A 1021 3.13 6.42 -34.08
C GLN A 1021 3.07 6.29 -35.62
N ALA A 1022 4.08 6.81 -36.33
CA ALA A 1022 4.14 6.81 -37.79
C ALA A 1022 4.29 5.39 -38.37
N LEU A 1023 5.21 4.59 -37.82
CA LEU A 1023 5.46 3.21 -38.25
C LEU A 1023 4.29 2.28 -37.88
N ALA A 1024 3.64 2.49 -36.73
CA ALA A 1024 2.41 1.79 -36.36
C ALA A 1024 1.26 2.05 -37.35
N GLN A 1025 1.10 3.30 -37.81
CA GLN A 1025 0.07 3.64 -38.80
C GLN A 1025 0.41 3.09 -40.19
N TYR A 1026 1.67 3.24 -40.64
CA TYR A 1026 2.14 2.66 -41.90
C TYR A 1026 1.90 1.15 -41.97
N ALA A 1027 2.37 0.40 -40.97
CA ALA A 1027 2.27 -1.07 -40.94
C ALA A 1027 0.86 -1.60 -40.69
N ALA A 1028 -0.08 -0.74 -40.24
CA ALA A 1028 -1.50 -1.06 -40.17
C ALA A 1028 -2.26 -0.81 -41.48
N LEU A 1029 -1.73 0.03 -42.38
CA LEU A 1029 -2.33 0.39 -43.67
C LEU A 1029 -1.72 -0.37 -44.86
N ILE A 1030 -0.45 -0.75 -44.77
CA ILE A 1030 0.27 -1.54 -45.77
C ILE A 1030 0.76 -2.83 -45.07
N PRO A 1031 -0.08 -3.87 -44.94
CA PRO A 1031 0.27 -5.09 -44.24
C PRO A 1031 1.26 -5.92 -45.08
N GLN A 1032 2.44 -6.17 -44.53
CA GLN A 1032 3.46 -6.98 -45.22
C GLN A 1032 3.10 -8.48 -45.16
N GLU A 1033 2.87 -9.10 -46.32
CA GLU A 1033 2.74 -10.55 -46.42
C GLU A 1033 4.09 -11.22 -46.15
N MET A 1034 4.27 -11.78 -44.94
CA MET A 1034 5.37 -12.69 -44.66
C MET A 1034 4.95 -14.13 -44.98
N ARG A 1035 5.71 -14.78 -45.88
CA ARG A 1035 5.53 -16.20 -46.23
C ARG A 1035 6.60 -17.04 -45.56
N ASP A 1036 7.82 -16.98 -46.10
CA ASP A 1036 9.05 -17.58 -45.57
C ASP A 1036 10.23 -16.71 -46.00
N VAL A 1037 11.11 -16.39 -45.05
CA VAL A 1037 12.33 -15.62 -45.24
C VAL A 1037 13.48 -16.32 -44.52
N ARG A 1038 14.47 -16.75 -45.31
CA ARG A 1038 15.72 -17.34 -44.85
C ARG A 1038 16.79 -16.25 -44.78
N VAL A 1039 17.38 -16.07 -43.60
CA VAL A 1039 18.46 -15.09 -43.35
C VAL A 1039 19.74 -15.83 -43.01
N THR A 1040 20.84 -15.52 -43.70
CA THR A 1040 22.17 -16.06 -43.41
C THR A 1040 23.15 -14.96 -43.01
N VAL A 1041 23.91 -15.15 -41.94
CA VAL A 1041 24.95 -14.23 -41.45
C VAL A 1041 26.32 -14.89 -41.63
N LYS A 1042 27.27 -14.20 -42.28
CA LYS A 1042 28.59 -14.72 -42.65
C LYS A 1042 29.70 -13.82 -42.12
N GLY A 1043 30.55 -14.35 -41.24
CA GLY A 1043 31.85 -13.77 -40.89
C GLY A 1043 32.95 -14.24 -41.85
N LYS A 1044 34.20 -13.81 -41.64
CA LYS A 1044 35.34 -14.20 -42.50
C LYS A 1044 35.86 -15.61 -42.22
N GLU A 1045 35.95 -16.01 -40.95
CA GLU A 1045 36.49 -17.33 -40.55
C GLU A 1045 35.45 -18.21 -39.82
N ALA A 1046 34.30 -17.64 -39.44
CA ALA A 1046 33.19 -18.33 -38.78
C ALA A 1046 32.23 -19.06 -39.75
N SER A 1047 31.65 -20.18 -39.30
CA SER A 1047 30.56 -20.87 -40.00
C SER A 1047 29.30 -19.99 -40.12
N PRO A 1048 28.58 -19.99 -41.27
CA PRO A 1048 27.39 -19.18 -41.44
C PRO A 1048 26.28 -19.56 -40.45
N LEU A 1049 25.71 -18.56 -39.79
CA LEU A 1049 24.47 -18.71 -39.02
C LEU A 1049 23.28 -18.60 -39.98
N GLU A 1050 22.26 -19.44 -39.80
CA GLU A 1050 21.07 -19.47 -40.66
C GLU A 1050 19.79 -19.45 -39.81
N PHE A 1051 18.86 -18.56 -40.16
CA PHE A 1051 17.61 -18.32 -39.45
C PHE A 1051 16.43 -18.36 -40.42
N HIS A 1052 15.28 -18.85 -39.96
CA HIS A 1052 14.05 -18.97 -40.74
C HIS A 1052 12.89 -18.21 -40.07
N VAL A 1053 12.31 -17.26 -40.80
CA VAL A 1053 11.17 -16.46 -40.32
C VAL A 1053 9.98 -16.62 -41.26
N HIS A 1054 8.89 -17.10 -40.67
CA HIS A 1054 7.61 -17.36 -41.32
C HIS A 1054 6.49 -16.74 -40.48
N LYS A 1055 5.27 -16.68 -41.03
CA LYS A 1055 4.11 -16.02 -40.40
C LYS A 1055 3.91 -16.33 -38.90
N ASN A 1056 4.18 -17.56 -38.45
CA ASN A 1056 3.93 -18.00 -37.07
C ASN A 1056 5.02 -17.61 -36.06
N ASN A 1057 6.23 -17.25 -36.49
CA ASN A 1057 7.31 -16.76 -35.60
C ASN A 1057 7.73 -15.32 -35.90
N LYS A 1058 6.92 -14.58 -36.67
CA LYS A 1058 7.16 -13.19 -37.10
C LYS A 1058 7.50 -12.23 -35.94
N LEU A 1059 6.86 -12.41 -34.78
CA LEU A 1059 7.07 -11.59 -33.58
C LEU A 1059 8.15 -12.14 -32.63
N VAL A 1060 8.76 -13.29 -32.94
CA VAL A 1060 9.82 -13.90 -32.13
C VAL A 1060 11.15 -13.25 -32.49
N LEU A 1061 11.88 -12.79 -31.46
CA LEU A 1061 13.25 -12.32 -31.61
C LEU A 1061 14.19 -13.52 -31.71
N HIS A 1062 14.95 -13.61 -32.80
CA HIS A 1062 16.07 -14.53 -32.92
C HIS A 1062 17.36 -13.78 -32.62
N GLN A 1063 18.24 -14.34 -31.80
CA GLN A 1063 19.44 -13.67 -31.31
C GLN A 1063 20.62 -14.64 -31.24
N ALA A 1064 21.82 -14.17 -31.58
CA ALA A 1064 23.06 -14.95 -31.52
C ALA A 1064 24.28 -14.06 -31.24
N SER A 1065 25.21 -14.55 -30.42
CA SER A 1065 26.50 -13.89 -30.20
C SER A 1065 27.41 -14.06 -31.41
N LEU A 1066 28.12 -13.00 -31.78
CA LEU A 1066 29.15 -13.01 -32.81
C LEU A 1066 30.52 -13.29 -32.18
N LEU A 1067 31.28 -14.25 -32.74
CA LEU A 1067 32.48 -14.81 -32.10
C LEU A 1067 33.74 -13.95 -32.28
N GLU A 1068 33.80 -13.13 -33.34
CA GLU A 1068 34.96 -12.29 -33.67
C GLU A 1068 34.59 -10.80 -33.59
N VAL A 1069 35.28 -10.04 -32.74
CA VAL A 1069 35.20 -8.57 -32.65
C VAL A 1069 36.62 -8.04 -32.40
N PRO A 1070 37.15 -7.08 -33.19
CA PRO A 1070 36.56 -6.45 -34.37
C PRO A 1070 36.42 -7.42 -35.55
N GLY A 1071 35.50 -7.14 -36.46
CA GLY A 1071 35.15 -8.04 -37.56
C GLY A 1071 34.23 -7.41 -38.61
N MET A 1072 33.97 -8.14 -39.68
CA MET A 1072 33.08 -7.72 -40.77
C MET A 1072 32.13 -8.87 -41.10
N TYR A 1073 30.82 -8.59 -41.10
CA TYR A 1073 29.77 -9.58 -41.22
C TYR A 1073 28.78 -9.20 -42.32
N THR A 1074 28.59 -10.09 -43.30
CA THR A 1074 27.61 -9.93 -44.38
C THR A 1074 26.32 -10.66 -44.01
N VAL A 1075 25.18 -9.95 -44.02
CA VAL A 1075 23.85 -10.51 -43.77
C VAL A 1075 23.10 -10.61 -45.11
N GLN A 1076 22.50 -11.76 -45.39
CA GLN A 1076 21.77 -12.00 -46.65
C GLN A 1076 20.37 -12.53 -46.35
N ALA A 1077 19.33 -11.84 -46.81
CA ALA A 1077 17.93 -12.24 -46.69
C ALA A 1077 17.40 -12.75 -48.04
N THR A 1078 16.66 -13.86 -48.03
CA THR A 1078 16.13 -14.56 -49.21
C THR A 1078 14.72 -15.05 -48.97
N GLY A 1079 13.81 -14.86 -49.93
CA GLY A 1079 12.42 -15.33 -49.84
C GLY A 1079 11.39 -14.21 -50.05
N SER A 1080 10.26 -14.29 -49.34
CA SER A 1080 9.11 -13.41 -49.53
C SER A 1080 8.60 -12.88 -48.18
N GLY A 1081 8.95 -11.63 -47.88
CA GLY A 1081 8.67 -10.94 -46.62
C GLY A 1081 9.79 -9.97 -46.21
N CYS A 1082 9.58 -9.23 -45.13
CA CYS A 1082 10.59 -8.33 -44.57
C CYS A 1082 11.11 -8.82 -43.22
N VAL A 1083 12.36 -8.50 -42.91
CA VAL A 1083 13.01 -8.75 -41.62
C VAL A 1083 13.76 -7.50 -41.16
N TYR A 1084 13.61 -7.17 -39.88
CA TYR A 1084 14.48 -6.22 -39.19
C TYR A 1084 15.69 -6.97 -38.65
N VAL A 1085 16.90 -6.48 -38.93
CA VAL A 1085 18.16 -7.05 -38.46
C VAL A 1085 18.99 -5.98 -37.76
N GLN A 1086 19.70 -6.37 -36.71
CA GLN A 1086 20.41 -5.46 -35.82
C GLN A 1086 21.68 -6.13 -35.29
N VAL A 1087 22.74 -5.33 -35.12
CA VAL A 1087 23.98 -5.75 -34.48
C VAL A 1087 24.36 -4.72 -33.42
N SER A 1088 24.36 -5.18 -32.16
CA SER A 1088 24.78 -4.38 -31.00
C SER A 1088 26.16 -4.83 -30.55
N ILE A 1089 27.09 -3.89 -30.40
CA ILE A 1089 28.44 -4.09 -29.85
C ILE A 1089 28.46 -3.47 -28.46
N SER A 1090 28.78 -4.23 -27.42
CA SER A 1090 29.05 -3.71 -26.08
C SER A 1090 30.55 -3.75 -25.77
N LYS A 1091 31.06 -2.68 -25.16
CA LYS A 1091 32.47 -2.50 -24.78
C LYS A 1091 32.56 -1.85 -23.40
N GLN A 1092 33.67 -2.03 -22.70
CA GLN A 1092 33.97 -1.29 -21.46
C GLN A 1092 35.15 -0.33 -21.70
N GLY A 1093 35.03 0.92 -21.26
CA GLY A 1093 36.09 1.92 -21.44
C GLY A 1093 35.74 3.30 -20.88
N THR A 1094 36.72 3.96 -20.27
CA THR A 1094 36.58 5.26 -19.59
C THR A 1094 36.69 6.43 -20.57
N LYS A 1095 35.56 6.87 -21.15
CA LYS A 1095 35.53 8.06 -22.02
C LYS A 1095 35.21 9.30 -21.18
N LEU A 1096 36.24 10.03 -20.75
CA LEU A 1096 36.02 11.38 -20.22
C LEU A 1096 35.57 12.33 -21.34
N SER A 1097 34.53 13.10 -21.05
CA SER A 1097 34.10 14.28 -21.79
C SER A 1097 34.49 15.50 -20.96
N GLU A 1098 35.08 16.54 -21.56
CA GLU A 1098 35.53 17.73 -20.83
C GLU A 1098 34.40 18.78 -20.63
N VAL A 1099 33.16 18.43 -20.99
CA VAL A 1099 31.98 19.32 -20.92
C VAL A 1099 31.58 19.66 -19.47
N PHE A 1100 31.90 18.81 -18.50
CA PHE A 1100 31.71 19.05 -17.07
C PHE A 1100 33.03 18.93 -16.31
N ALA A 1101 33.30 19.90 -15.43
CA ALA A 1101 34.35 19.78 -14.43
C ALA A 1101 33.78 19.07 -13.20
N LEU A 1102 34.45 18.01 -12.76
CA LEU A 1102 34.08 17.18 -11.62
C LEU A 1102 35.30 16.99 -10.70
N ASP A 1103 35.13 17.27 -9.41
CA ASP A 1103 36.11 17.04 -8.35
C ASP A 1103 35.43 16.31 -7.19
N VAL A 1104 36.04 15.22 -6.71
CA VAL A 1104 35.45 14.33 -5.70
C VAL A 1104 36.47 14.01 -4.62
N ALA A 1105 36.12 14.31 -3.37
CA ALA A 1105 36.97 14.09 -2.21
C ALA A 1105 36.20 13.37 -1.09
N THR A 1106 36.87 12.45 -0.38
CA THR A 1106 36.29 11.75 0.77
C THR A 1106 36.96 12.19 2.06
N VAL A 1107 36.16 12.37 3.12
CA VAL A 1107 36.61 12.85 4.43
C VAL A 1107 36.12 11.88 5.51
N PRO A 1108 37.01 11.26 6.31
CA PRO A 1108 36.59 10.38 7.39
C PRO A 1108 36.03 11.19 8.56
N ARG A 1109 34.95 10.70 9.17
CA ARG A 1109 34.32 11.32 10.34
C ARG A 1109 34.91 10.73 11.64
N GLU A 1110 34.98 11.51 12.71
CA GLU A 1110 35.43 10.99 14.01
C GLU A 1110 34.44 9.92 14.51
N CYS A 1111 34.96 8.78 14.98
CA CYS A 1111 34.21 7.52 15.06
C CYS A 1111 33.84 7.14 16.51
N ASP A 1112 32.57 7.26 16.88
CA ASP A 1112 32.01 6.65 18.09
C ASP A 1112 31.78 5.12 17.92
N GLY A 1113 32.89 4.38 17.83
CA GLY A 1113 33.03 3.01 18.33
C GLY A 1113 32.31 1.84 17.63
N VAL A 1114 31.33 2.04 16.74
CA VAL A 1114 30.50 0.92 16.21
C VAL A 1114 30.51 0.76 14.68
N ARG A 1115 30.43 1.83 13.90
CA ARG A 1115 30.48 1.80 12.42
C ARG A 1115 31.45 2.86 11.89
N LYS A 1116 32.10 2.59 10.76
CA LYS A 1116 32.92 3.60 10.06
C LYS A 1116 32.00 4.50 9.23
N GLN A 1117 32.14 5.81 9.38
CA GLN A 1117 31.44 6.81 8.56
C GLN A 1117 32.45 7.67 7.79
N LEU A 1118 32.10 8.03 6.57
CA LEU A 1118 32.83 9.00 5.76
C LEU A 1118 31.84 9.90 5.01
N ASP A 1119 32.27 11.13 4.78
CA ASP A 1119 31.54 12.14 4.02
C ASP A 1119 32.16 12.24 2.61
N ILE A 1120 31.33 12.13 1.57
CA ILE A 1120 31.70 12.29 0.16
C ILE A 1120 31.35 13.71 -0.26
N HIS A 1121 32.37 14.51 -0.55
CA HIS A 1121 32.23 15.83 -1.15
C HIS A 1121 32.33 15.72 -2.67
N VAL A 1122 31.25 16.06 -3.38
CA VAL A 1122 31.21 16.12 -4.85
C VAL A 1122 31.09 17.59 -5.26
N SER A 1123 32.02 18.08 -6.08
CA SER A 1123 32.02 19.44 -6.64
C SER A 1123 31.87 19.37 -8.15
N VAL A 1124 30.93 20.12 -8.74
CA VAL A 1124 30.60 20.03 -10.18
C VAL A 1124 30.28 21.39 -10.81
N SER A 1125 30.75 21.64 -12.04
CA SER A 1125 30.34 22.77 -12.89
C SER A 1125 30.35 22.42 -14.38
N TYR A 1126 29.56 23.16 -15.18
CA TYR A 1126 29.55 23.04 -16.64
C TYR A 1126 30.64 23.91 -17.28
N VAL A 1127 31.28 23.40 -18.34
CA VAL A 1127 32.42 24.03 -19.04
C VAL A 1127 32.28 23.98 -20.57
N GLY A 1128 31.20 23.38 -21.11
CA GLY A 1128 30.94 23.33 -22.55
C GLY A 1128 30.51 24.68 -23.16
N ASP A 1129 30.28 24.71 -24.47
CA ASP A 1129 30.03 25.92 -25.28
C ASP A 1129 28.73 26.71 -25.00
N ARG A 1130 27.98 26.36 -23.94
CA ARG A 1130 26.69 26.97 -23.56
C ARG A 1130 26.85 27.80 -22.27
N GLU A 1131 25.95 28.75 -22.00
CA GLU A 1131 25.95 29.46 -20.71
C GLU A 1131 25.55 28.53 -19.54
N THR A 1132 24.63 27.58 -19.81
CA THR A 1132 24.27 26.46 -18.93
C THR A 1132 24.04 25.17 -19.73
N SER A 1133 24.15 24.02 -19.06
CA SER A 1133 23.67 22.72 -19.56
C SER A 1133 22.14 22.69 -19.65
N ASN A 1134 21.56 21.60 -20.16
CA ASN A 1134 20.17 21.26 -19.81
C ASN A 1134 20.14 20.73 -18.35
N MET A 1135 19.07 20.03 -17.96
CA MET A 1135 19.11 19.23 -16.73
C MET A 1135 20.28 18.25 -16.76
N ALA A 1136 21.08 18.25 -15.70
CA ALA A 1136 22.22 17.37 -15.53
C ALA A 1136 21.93 16.35 -14.43
N LEU A 1137 22.46 15.14 -14.57
CA LEU A 1137 22.50 14.17 -13.48
C LEU A 1137 23.87 14.13 -12.85
N VAL A 1138 23.90 13.85 -11.55
CA VAL A 1138 25.10 13.41 -10.83
C VAL A 1138 24.77 12.05 -10.24
N GLU A 1139 25.31 11.01 -10.85
CA GLU A 1139 25.18 9.62 -10.39
C GLU A 1139 26.42 9.26 -9.57
N VAL A 1140 26.23 8.85 -8.32
CA VAL A 1140 27.30 8.55 -7.35
C VAL A 1140 27.19 7.07 -7.00
N GLU A 1141 28.05 6.22 -7.57
CA GLU A 1141 28.13 4.82 -7.15
C GLU A 1141 28.74 4.70 -5.74
N MET A 1142 28.21 3.79 -4.94
CA MET A 1142 28.72 3.48 -3.61
C MET A 1142 29.91 2.50 -3.68
N LEU A 1143 30.90 2.69 -2.81
CA LEU A 1143 31.95 1.69 -2.59
C LEU A 1143 31.35 0.39 -2.02
N SER A 1144 31.82 -0.76 -2.49
CA SER A 1144 31.32 -2.08 -2.05
C SER A 1144 31.29 -2.22 -0.52
N GLY A 1145 30.09 -2.45 0.03
CA GLY A 1145 29.86 -2.57 1.48
C GLY A 1145 29.61 -1.24 2.23
N PHE A 1146 29.55 -0.11 1.54
CA PHE A 1146 29.05 1.16 2.06
C PHE A 1146 27.62 1.43 1.57
N ILE A 1147 26.82 2.09 2.39
CA ILE A 1147 25.44 2.51 2.08
C ILE A 1147 25.24 4.00 2.41
N PRO A 1148 24.38 4.71 1.66
CA PRO A 1148 24.17 6.14 1.87
C PRO A 1148 23.24 6.45 3.05
N VAL A 1149 23.61 7.43 3.86
CA VAL A 1149 22.80 7.87 5.01
C VAL A 1149 21.66 8.73 4.47
N LYS A 1150 20.44 8.17 4.43
CA LYS A 1150 19.24 8.78 3.80
C LYS A 1150 19.01 10.25 4.17
N SER A 1151 19.19 10.62 5.43
CA SER A 1151 18.99 12.00 5.90
C SER A 1151 19.99 13.00 5.32
N SER A 1152 21.22 12.60 4.98
CA SER A 1152 22.18 13.51 4.32
C SER A 1152 21.82 13.77 2.86
N VAL A 1153 21.25 12.78 2.17
CA VAL A 1153 20.81 12.90 0.78
C VAL A 1153 19.55 13.78 0.69
N GLN A 1154 18.59 13.62 1.61
CA GLN A 1154 17.37 14.44 1.67
C GLN A 1154 17.65 15.94 1.83
N VAL A 1155 18.70 16.32 2.58
CA VAL A 1155 19.12 17.73 2.74
C VAL A 1155 19.64 18.34 1.43
N LEU A 1156 20.05 17.54 0.44
CA LEU A 1156 20.46 18.06 -0.87
C LEU A 1156 19.28 18.69 -1.63
N GLU A 1157 18.03 18.30 -1.36
CA GLU A 1157 16.84 18.88 -1.98
C GLU A 1157 16.53 20.31 -1.47
N GLU A 1158 17.21 20.78 -0.42
CA GLU A 1158 17.19 22.20 -0.01
C GLU A 1158 18.08 23.09 -0.90
N ILE A 1159 18.95 22.51 -1.73
CA ILE A 1159 19.83 23.25 -2.64
C ILE A 1159 19.02 23.73 -3.86
N PRO A 1160 18.94 25.05 -4.17
CA PRO A 1160 17.96 25.57 -5.14
C PRO A 1160 17.98 25.02 -6.58
N LEU A 1161 19.08 24.38 -7.00
CA LEU A 1161 19.21 23.73 -8.31
C LEU A 1161 18.99 22.22 -8.28
N VAL A 1162 18.93 21.58 -7.11
CA VAL A 1162 18.51 20.18 -6.97
C VAL A 1162 16.98 20.15 -7.02
N LYS A 1163 16.42 19.26 -7.83
CA LYS A 1163 14.95 19.09 -7.97
C LYS A 1163 14.43 17.79 -7.38
N LYS A 1164 15.29 16.79 -7.27
CA LYS A 1164 15.01 15.45 -6.74
C LYS A 1164 16.31 14.74 -6.43
N THR A 1165 16.27 13.86 -5.44
CA THR A 1165 17.25 12.82 -5.18
C THR A 1165 16.60 11.43 -5.25
N GLU A 1166 17.35 10.43 -5.71
CA GLU A 1166 16.94 9.03 -5.69
C GLU A 1166 18.03 8.19 -5.03
N ILE A 1167 17.62 7.28 -4.15
CA ILE A 1167 18.53 6.44 -3.36
C ILE A 1167 18.29 4.98 -3.74
N LYS A 1168 19.24 4.38 -4.44
CA LYS A 1168 19.32 2.93 -4.66
C LYS A 1168 20.22 2.30 -3.58
N PRO A 1169 20.28 0.96 -3.45
CA PRO A 1169 21.15 0.31 -2.45
C PRO A 1169 22.65 0.58 -2.66
N ASP A 1170 23.05 0.83 -3.91
CA ASP A 1170 24.43 0.92 -4.39
C ASP A 1170 24.76 2.23 -5.14
N GLU A 1171 23.83 3.18 -5.20
CA GLU A 1171 23.92 4.38 -6.05
C GLU A 1171 23.01 5.50 -5.52
N ILE A 1172 23.45 6.77 -5.63
CA ILE A 1172 22.57 7.94 -5.50
C ILE A 1172 22.51 8.65 -6.85
N ILE A 1173 21.30 9.06 -7.26
CA ILE A 1173 21.11 9.99 -8.39
C ILE A 1173 20.63 11.34 -7.87
N ILE A 1174 21.31 12.41 -8.26
CA ILE A 1174 20.92 13.80 -7.99
C ILE A 1174 20.47 14.44 -9.32
N TYR A 1175 19.24 14.96 -9.35
CA TYR A 1175 18.66 15.63 -10.53
C TYR A 1175 18.83 17.15 -10.41
N LEU A 1176 19.64 17.75 -11.28
CA LEU A 1176 19.96 19.19 -11.27
C LEU A 1176 19.23 19.93 -12.39
N GLU A 1177 18.57 21.05 -12.07
CA GLU A 1177 17.80 21.86 -13.03
C GLU A 1177 18.65 22.30 -14.23
N GLU A 1178 19.84 22.83 -13.94
CA GLU A 1178 20.90 23.17 -14.90
C GLU A 1178 22.23 23.33 -14.14
N LEU A 1179 23.34 23.20 -14.86
CA LEU A 1179 24.67 23.58 -14.38
C LEU A 1179 25.23 24.70 -15.26
N GLY A 1180 25.75 25.75 -14.63
CA GLY A 1180 26.59 26.76 -15.29
C GLY A 1180 28.05 26.64 -14.85
N GLY A 1181 28.85 27.65 -15.20
CA GLY A 1181 30.26 27.75 -14.78
C GLY A 1181 30.50 27.95 -13.28
N THR A 1182 29.45 28.05 -12.46
CA THR A 1182 29.53 28.13 -10.99
C THR A 1182 29.53 26.75 -10.36
N THR A 1183 30.62 26.38 -9.67
CA THR A 1183 30.76 25.07 -9.02
C THR A 1183 29.74 24.88 -7.89
N LEU A 1184 28.82 23.93 -8.07
CA LEU A 1184 27.97 23.41 -7.01
C LEU A 1184 28.73 22.38 -6.17
N LYS A 1185 28.30 22.18 -4.91
CA LYS A 1185 28.89 21.23 -3.99
C LYS A 1185 27.82 20.45 -3.24
N PHE A 1186 27.97 19.13 -3.21
CA PHE A 1186 27.14 18.19 -2.46
C PHE A 1186 27.99 17.56 -1.36
N ASN A 1187 27.36 17.27 -0.22
CA ASN A 1187 27.96 16.50 0.86
C ASN A 1187 27.06 15.31 1.19
N ILE A 1188 27.58 14.09 1.05
CA ILE A 1188 26.85 12.84 1.19
C ILE A 1188 27.54 12.02 2.28
N SER A 1189 26.88 11.83 3.43
CA SER A 1189 27.39 10.90 4.45
C SER A 1189 27.07 9.46 4.04
N VAL A 1190 28.05 8.57 4.13
CA VAL A 1190 27.88 7.12 3.92
C VAL A 1190 28.43 6.34 5.11
N GLU A 1191 27.80 5.21 5.42
CA GLU A 1191 28.23 4.30 6.50
C GLU A 1191 28.63 2.92 5.97
N GLN A 1192 29.57 2.26 6.66
CA GLN A 1192 29.98 0.90 6.33
C GLN A 1192 29.03 -0.13 6.94
N ASP A 1193 28.30 -0.86 6.09
CA ASP A 1193 27.45 -2.01 6.45
C ASP A 1193 28.26 -3.33 6.43
N ALA A 1194 29.09 -3.51 5.39
CA ALA A 1194 29.92 -4.70 5.19
C ALA A 1194 31.42 -4.37 5.04
N GLU A 1195 32.28 -5.22 5.60
CA GLU A 1195 33.73 -5.03 5.50
C GLU A 1195 34.31 -5.75 4.27
N VAL A 1196 34.77 -4.92 3.33
CA VAL A 1196 35.37 -5.31 2.04
C VAL A 1196 36.81 -4.81 1.98
N GLN A 1197 37.68 -5.65 1.42
CA GLN A 1197 39.12 -5.44 1.25
C GLN A 1197 39.49 -5.43 -0.22
N ASN A 1198 40.63 -4.80 -0.55
CA ASN A 1198 41.10 -4.59 -1.93
C ASN A 1198 40.08 -3.81 -2.80
N LEU A 1199 39.34 -2.90 -2.17
CA LEU A 1199 38.31 -2.04 -2.76
C LEU A 1199 38.76 -1.42 -4.09
N LYS A 1200 37.88 -1.45 -5.09
CA LYS A 1200 38.05 -0.71 -6.34
C LYS A 1200 37.51 0.71 -6.20
N THR A 1201 37.85 1.55 -7.17
CA THR A 1201 37.23 2.86 -7.34
C THR A 1201 35.80 2.68 -7.83
N ALA A 1202 34.81 3.04 -7.00
CA ALA A 1202 33.49 3.41 -7.49
C ALA A 1202 33.58 4.70 -8.31
N THR A 1203 32.63 4.91 -9.21
CA THR A 1203 32.60 6.07 -10.13
C THR A 1203 31.61 7.14 -9.67
N VAL A 1204 31.84 8.36 -10.15
CA VAL A 1204 30.84 9.45 -10.12
C VAL A 1204 30.69 9.94 -11.55
N HIS A 1205 29.48 9.86 -12.08
CA HIS A 1205 29.17 10.26 -13.45
C HIS A 1205 28.37 11.56 -13.46
N VAL A 1206 28.74 12.46 -14.37
CA VAL A 1206 28.01 13.69 -14.67
C VAL A 1206 27.88 13.79 -16.17
N TYR A 1207 26.65 14.02 -16.64
CA TYR A 1207 26.33 14.15 -18.06
C TYR A 1207 25.12 15.06 -18.24
N ASP A 1208 24.99 15.68 -19.42
CA ASP A 1208 23.75 16.34 -19.81
C ASP A 1208 22.70 15.26 -20.08
N TYR A 1209 21.63 15.23 -19.27
CA TYR A 1209 20.72 14.09 -19.25
C TYR A 1209 20.03 13.84 -20.60
N TYR A 1210 19.81 14.90 -21.38
CA TYR A 1210 19.17 14.83 -22.69
C TYR A 1210 20.18 14.66 -23.84
N LYS A 1211 21.47 14.77 -23.53
CA LYS A 1211 22.58 14.41 -24.41
C LYS A 1211 23.63 13.57 -23.66
N PRO A 1212 23.40 12.28 -23.36
CA PRO A 1212 24.36 11.42 -22.65
C PRO A 1212 25.72 11.16 -23.35
N GLY A 1213 26.01 11.86 -24.45
CA GLY A 1213 27.32 11.89 -25.09
C GLY A 1213 28.15 13.16 -24.83
N GLU A 1214 27.55 14.19 -24.20
CA GLU A 1214 28.16 15.45 -23.72
C GLU A 1214 28.52 15.36 -22.23
#